data_AF-A0A936MDJ9-F1
#
_entry.id   AF-A0A936MDJ9-F1
#
_cell.length_a   1.000
_cell.length_b   1.000
_cell.length_c   1.000
_cell.angle_alpha   90.00
_cell.angle_beta   90.00
_cell.angle_gamma   90.00
#
_symmetry.space_group_name_H-M   'P 1'
#
loop_
_entity.id
_entity.type
_entity.pdbx_description
1 polymer ?
#
loop_
_entity_poly.entity_id
_entity_poly.type
_entity_poly.pdbx_seq_one_letter_code
_entity_poly.pdbx_strand_id
1 'polypeptide(L)'
;MKRLRFTPTRTSVSLAALAWPLAMITAGCAEPISSQTPTSSGSTSSSSGDGGQGGTGGMGGNGGQAGQGGQGGGNSGGVVVECPAAPLVPPASGTCEVTKQGTSGRLFRGTVLAPDQTLHRGEVLVDATGHIECVACDCSASPSAATAANIDCAEGVISPGLINAHDHISFANNPPKTHDGVRYTHRHQWRKGAPGYPQITVNSGASADVVRFAELRFVMSGATSTIGAGGQPGLLRNLDVFGRLEGLPIPPAESDTFPLGDSGGSMIENGCSYPSPTTTASIANVDAYVPHVSEGIDKASRNEIVCQSSGSYDIVEPQVAMVHAVGFLASDYELLQKDFSSVVWSPRSNVDLYGNTASVTLLDTLGVPIALGTDWVASGSMNLLRELRCADELNTLYFDNHFTDEQLWRMVTTNAAFAAGAGAITGMLKPGYVADIAIFDGKNRKDHRAVVAAGVEDVVLVLRGGEVLYGDDALVADGSIGGMDCETLPVCGRDKRACVKQDIGGSTTLAGIRSAGETYYPLFFCNDEVPTIEPSCIPWRTEYSKGITADDSDGDGITNDADNCPSIFNPIRPLDGAAQADIDGDKVGDACDACPFDASDACKPLDANDIDGDGIMNGSDNCPEAANKDQADKDSDGHGDACDDCPEPNFGTSICPPPATDIEVIRNPAAPGHPAVKSQVTITGAYVTALRAPTGTSRGFYVQNTSLNPYSGIFVFTGSATPDVQVGNRVTITGTYDEYYSLSEITNPIVTIEDSGTALPFDPVVIMNPGDIATGGTLAESYESMLVKTGNVAITVVNADAGGDYDEFVVTGGLRIDDQCTDAIQNMGLNNECPIGSTFTSITGVLGYTFDNFKLTPRNKSDVVFVECDPFVP
;
A
#
# COMPACT_ATOMS: atom_id res chain seq x y z
N MET A 1 8.30 -21.27 -8.99
CA MET A 1 9.20 -22.47 -9.08
C MET A 1 10.06 -22.65 -7.82
N LYS A 2 9.90 -23.73 -7.03
CA LYS A 2 10.83 -24.06 -5.91
C LYS A 2 12.18 -24.56 -6.42
N ARG A 3 13.23 -23.72 -6.38
CA ARG A 3 14.63 -24.17 -6.56
C ARG A 3 15.13 -24.82 -5.28
N LEU A 4 14.98 -26.15 -5.19
CA LEU A 4 15.68 -26.96 -4.19
C LEU A 4 17.20 -26.81 -4.35
N ARG A 5 17.85 -26.14 -3.39
CA ARG A 5 19.32 -26.06 -3.26
C ARG A 5 19.89 -27.47 -2.97
N PHE A 6 20.39 -28.15 -3.99
CA PHE A 6 21.22 -29.36 -3.82
C PHE A 6 22.70 -28.96 -3.74
N THR A 7 23.30 -29.16 -2.57
CA THR A 7 24.76 -29.11 -2.36
C THR A 7 25.46 -30.22 -3.16
N PRO A 8 26.51 -29.94 -3.96
CA PRO A 8 27.19 -30.98 -4.72
C PRO A 8 28.29 -31.64 -3.88
N THR A 9 28.08 -32.88 -3.45
CA THR A 9 29.17 -33.77 -3.06
C THR A 9 29.84 -34.34 -4.31
N ARG A 10 31.14 -34.05 -4.45
CA ARG A 10 31.99 -34.56 -5.54
C ARG A 10 32.09 -36.08 -5.47
N THR A 11 31.56 -36.78 -6.48
CA THR A 11 32.06 -38.10 -6.89
C THR A 11 32.10 -38.21 -8.41
N SER A 12 33.32 -38.36 -8.92
CA SER A 12 33.69 -38.57 -10.32
C SER A 12 33.32 -39.97 -10.82
N VAL A 13 32.56 -40.07 -11.92
CA VAL A 13 32.49 -41.27 -12.77
C VAL A 13 32.34 -40.88 -14.26
N SER A 14 33.08 -41.59 -15.10
CA SER A 14 33.41 -41.37 -16.51
C SER A 14 32.27 -41.47 -17.54
N LEU A 15 32.53 -40.82 -18.69
CA LEU A 15 31.85 -40.84 -19.99
C LEU A 15 31.36 -42.22 -20.46
N ALA A 16 30.19 -42.22 -21.13
CA ALA A 16 29.97 -43.01 -22.34
C ALA A 16 29.04 -42.27 -23.31
N ALA A 17 29.55 -42.08 -24.52
CA ALA A 17 28.92 -41.42 -25.65
C ALA A 17 27.87 -42.31 -26.35
N LEU A 18 26.87 -41.69 -26.98
CA LEU A 18 26.13 -42.26 -28.10
C LEU A 18 25.78 -41.12 -29.08
N ALA A 19 26.17 -41.31 -30.33
CA ALA A 19 26.11 -40.32 -31.40
C ALA A 19 25.03 -40.67 -32.44
N TRP A 20 24.19 -39.67 -32.79
CA TRP A 20 23.84 -39.16 -34.15
C TRP A 20 23.11 -40.12 -35.15
N PRO A 21 22.54 -39.66 -36.32
CA PRO A 21 22.38 -38.30 -36.87
C PRO A 21 21.04 -37.98 -37.65
N LEU A 22 21.03 -36.79 -38.29
CA LEU A 22 20.31 -36.30 -39.51
C LEU A 22 18.90 -35.69 -39.33
N ALA A 23 18.51 -34.55 -39.92
CA ALA A 23 19.04 -33.80 -41.08
C ALA A 23 18.61 -32.30 -41.05
N MET A 24 19.47 -31.40 -41.52
CA MET A 24 19.14 -30.01 -41.85
C MET A 24 18.95 -29.86 -43.37
N ILE A 25 17.96 -29.05 -43.77
CA ILE A 25 17.77 -28.54 -45.13
C ILE A 25 18.13 -27.05 -45.15
N THR A 26 18.90 -26.65 -46.16
CA THR A 26 19.36 -25.28 -46.45
C THR A 26 18.81 -24.80 -47.80
N ALA A 27 18.49 -23.50 -47.88
CA ALA A 27 18.56 -22.58 -49.04
C ALA A 27 18.15 -21.18 -48.51
N GLY A 28 18.94 -20.09 -48.51
CA GLY A 28 19.62 -19.37 -49.62
C GLY A 28 18.62 -18.39 -50.27
N CYS A 29 18.77 -17.05 -50.35
CA CYS A 29 19.89 -16.15 -50.70
C CYS A 29 19.52 -14.68 -50.29
N ALA A 30 20.43 -13.85 -49.74
CA ALA A 30 21.33 -12.84 -50.36
C ALA A 30 20.76 -11.42 -50.66
N GLU A 31 21.06 -10.46 -49.76
CA GLU A 31 21.67 -9.10 -49.87
C GLU A 31 21.59 -8.22 -51.15
N PRO A 32 21.68 -6.84 -51.07
CA PRO A 32 22.88 -6.15 -50.54
C PRO A 32 22.77 -4.76 -49.85
N ILE A 33 23.93 -4.41 -49.26
CA ILE A 33 24.42 -3.22 -48.53
C ILE A 33 24.50 -1.92 -49.37
N SER A 34 24.37 -0.77 -48.70
CA SER A 34 25.00 0.51 -49.11
C SER A 34 25.43 1.35 -47.90
N SER A 35 26.70 1.72 -47.87
CA SER A 35 27.43 2.54 -46.89
C SER A 35 27.58 4.01 -47.34
N GLN A 36 27.45 5.01 -46.44
CA GLN A 36 28.19 6.29 -46.49
C GLN A 36 28.33 6.94 -45.10
N THR A 37 29.55 7.27 -44.70
CA THR A 37 29.96 8.30 -43.71
C THR A 37 30.19 9.63 -44.44
N PRO A 38 30.23 10.83 -43.78
CA PRO A 38 31.50 11.32 -43.20
C PRO A 38 31.46 12.40 -42.07
N THR A 39 32.61 12.47 -41.36
CA THR A 39 33.38 13.64 -40.87
C THR A 39 33.01 14.42 -39.59
N SER A 40 34.02 14.44 -38.70
CA SER A 40 34.30 15.40 -37.63
C SER A 40 35.20 16.54 -38.13
N SER A 41 35.09 17.72 -37.50
CA SER A 41 36.06 18.81 -37.62
C SER A 41 36.21 19.53 -36.29
N GLY A 42 37.44 19.53 -35.74
CA GLY A 42 37.83 20.36 -34.61
C GLY A 42 38.19 21.78 -35.03
N SER A 43 38.15 22.70 -34.05
CA SER A 43 38.85 23.98 -34.14
C SER A 43 39.36 24.37 -32.76
N THR A 44 40.64 24.76 -32.73
CA THR A 44 41.39 25.28 -31.60
C THR A 44 41.34 26.80 -31.58
N SER A 45 41.32 27.42 -30.39
CA SER A 45 41.96 28.72 -30.16
C SER A 45 42.25 28.92 -28.67
N SER A 46 43.30 29.70 -28.40
CA SER A 46 44.09 29.74 -27.17
C SER A 46 44.10 31.13 -26.51
N SER A 47 44.65 31.18 -25.28
CA SER A 47 45.19 32.35 -24.55
C SER A 47 44.16 33.22 -23.80
N SER A 48 44.36 33.77 -22.60
CA SER A 48 45.54 34.05 -21.76
C SER A 48 45.07 34.26 -20.30
N GLY A 49 45.92 34.03 -19.29
CA GLY A 49 45.61 34.28 -17.88
C GLY A 49 45.96 35.68 -17.36
N ASP A 50 45.51 35.99 -16.14
CA ASP A 50 46.32 36.66 -15.09
C ASP A 50 45.63 36.53 -13.71
N GLY A 51 46.43 36.52 -12.63
CA GLY A 51 46.01 36.15 -11.27
C GLY A 51 45.59 37.28 -10.32
N GLY A 52 45.23 36.89 -9.08
CA GLY A 52 45.02 37.82 -7.96
C GLY A 52 44.58 37.10 -6.67
N GLN A 53 45.34 37.29 -5.59
CA GLN A 53 45.23 36.62 -4.28
C GLN A 53 44.17 37.21 -3.32
N GLY A 54 43.57 36.34 -2.49
CA GLY A 54 43.49 36.46 -1.02
C GLY A 54 42.30 37.16 -0.34
N GLY A 55 41.64 36.47 0.60
CA GLY A 55 41.06 37.09 1.82
C GLY A 55 39.66 36.65 2.30
N THR A 56 39.62 35.62 3.16
CA THR A 56 38.77 35.43 4.37
C THR A 56 37.24 35.70 4.38
N GLY A 57 36.48 34.63 4.64
CA GLY A 57 35.46 34.53 5.72
C GLY A 57 34.03 35.04 5.46
N GLY A 58 33.07 34.12 5.44
CA GLY A 58 31.63 34.44 5.60
C GLY A 58 30.69 33.35 5.10
N MET A 59 29.94 32.74 6.04
CA MET A 59 28.80 31.83 5.80
C MET A 59 27.68 32.50 4.98
N GLY A 60 26.98 31.71 4.15
CA GLY A 60 25.72 32.08 3.49
C GLY A 60 25.59 31.46 2.10
N GLY A 61 24.61 30.58 1.91
CA GLY A 61 24.46 29.74 0.72
C GLY A 61 24.10 30.45 -0.57
N ASN A 62 24.34 29.77 -1.70
CA ASN A 62 23.40 29.62 -2.81
C ASN A 62 23.95 28.62 -3.85
N GLY A 63 23.06 27.75 -4.33
CA GLY A 63 22.95 27.29 -5.73
C GLY A 63 24.19 26.87 -6.52
N GLY A 64 24.26 25.56 -6.79
CA GLY A 64 24.38 25.03 -8.15
C GLY A 64 25.62 25.40 -8.96
N GLN A 65 26.60 24.50 -8.97
CA GLN A 65 27.40 24.27 -10.16
C GLN A 65 27.74 22.78 -10.26
N ALA A 66 27.25 22.17 -11.34
CA ALA A 66 27.57 20.81 -11.75
C ALA A 66 29.08 20.59 -11.78
N GLY A 67 29.58 19.76 -10.87
CA GLY A 67 30.92 19.19 -10.90
C GLY A 67 30.84 17.76 -11.42
N GLN A 68 31.53 17.49 -12.52
CA GLN A 68 31.75 16.14 -13.02
C GLN A 68 32.75 15.41 -12.12
N GLY A 69 32.40 14.21 -11.65
CA GLY A 69 33.35 13.25 -11.09
C GLY A 69 32.70 12.17 -10.24
N GLY A 70 32.54 10.96 -10.80
CA GLY A 70 31.98 9.79 -10.14
C GLY A 70 31.20 8.92 -11.13
N GLN A 71 31.89 8.18 -11.99
CA GLN A 71 31.24 7.19 -12.87
C GLN A 71 30.90 5.95 -12.02
N GLY A 72 29.68 5.92 -11.49
CA GLY A 72 29.16 4.81 -10.69
C GLY A 72 27.68 5.04 -10.39
N GLY A 73 26.86 4.98 -11.44
CA GLY A 73 25.42 5.20 -11.36
C GLY A 73 24.88 5.15 -12.78
N GLY A 74 24.28 4.01 -13.14
CA GLY A 74 23.56 3.89 -14.40
C GLY A 74 22.53 5.00 -14.50
N ASN A 75 22.34 5.54 -15.70
CA ASN A 75 21.36 6.58 -15.98
C ASN A 75 19.94 5.97 -15.88
N SER A 76 19.46 5.75 -14.67
CA SER A 76 18.16 5.15 -14.30
C SER A 76 17.14 6.19 -13.81
N GLY A 77 17.30 7.46 -14.20
CA GLY A 77 16.22 8.44 -14.07
C GLY A 77 15.10 8.13 -15.07
N GLY A 78 13.86 8.08 -14.59
CA GLY A 78 12.65 7.86 -15.36
C GLY A 78 12.52 8.84 -16.53
N VAL A 79 11.83 8.41 -17.58
CA VAL A 79 11.73 9.17 -18.82
C VAL A 79 10.86 10.41 -18.59
N VAL A 80 11.40 11.61 -18.83
CA VAL A 80 10.59 12.84 -18.85
C VAL A 80 9.89 12.99 -20.20
N VAL A 81 8.56 13.09 -20.18
CA VAL A 81 7.70 13.24 -21.35
C VAL A 81 7.02 14.60 -21.32
N GLU A 82 7.27 15.40 -22.36
CA GLU A 82 6.60 16.68 -22.56
C GLU A 82 5.28 16.48 -23.33
N CYS A 83 4.15 16.46 -22.63
CA CYS A 83 2.87 16.23 -23.27
C CYS A 83 2.49 17.39 -24.23
N PRO A 84 1.82 17.09 -25.36
CA PRO A 84 1.54 18.06 -26.41
C PRO A 84 0.47 19.10 -26.03
N ALA A 85 -0.23 18.90 -24.91
CA ALA A 85 -1.23 19.83 -24.42
C ALA A 85 -0.65 21.24 -24.19
N ALA A 86 -1.48 22.26 -24.38
CA ALA A 86 -1.09 23.63 -24.10
C ALA A 86 -0.77 23.80 -22.60
N PRO A 87 0.17 24.68 -22.23
CA PRO A 87 0.45 24.97 -20.82
C PRO A 87 -0.82 25.39 -20.08
N LEU A 88 -1.01 24.81 -18.90
CA LEU A 88 -2.06 25.23 -17.96
C LEU A 88 -1.76 26.63 -17.43
N VAL A 89 -2.81 27.38 -17.10
CA VAL A 89 -2.67 28.71 -16.49
C VAL A 89 -2.64 28.54 -14.97
N PRO A 90 -1.62 29.05 -14.27
CA PRO A 90 -1.61 29.01 -12.81
C PRO A 90 -2.80 29.78 -12.22
N PRO A 91 -3.45 29.26 -11.16
CA PRO A 91 -4.56 29.96 -10.51
C PRO A 91 -4.09 31.28 -9.88
N ALA A 92 -5.03 32.19 -9.64
CA ALA A 92 -4.73 33.48 -9.00
C ALA A 92 -4.18 33.34 -7.57
N SER A 93 -4.53 32.24 -6.89
CA SER A 93 -4.09 31.88 -5.56
C SER A 93 -4.08 30.36 -5.41
N GLY A 94 -3.12 29.82 -4.65
CA GLY A 94 -2.95 28.36 -4.47
C GLY A 94 -2.19 27.71 -5.64
N THR A 95 -2.16 26.38 -5.64
CA THR A 95 -1.44 25.58 -6.65
C THR A 95 -2.39 24.95 -7.67
N CYS A 96 -3.59 24.58 -7.24
CA CYS A 96 -4.60 23.94 -8.08
C CYS A 96 -5.95 24.66 -7.99
N GLU A 97 -6.74 24.59 -9.05
CA GLU A 97 -8.13 25.06 -9.07
C GLU A 97 -9.05 24.13 -9.86
N VAL A 98 -10.34 24.09 -9.50
CA VAL A 98 -11.35 23.39 -10.29
C VAL A 98 -11.79 24.28 -11.45
N THR A 99 -11.39 23.95 -12.68
CA THR A 99 -11.68 24.75 -13.88
C THR A 99 -12.95 24.30 -14.62
N LYS A 100 -13.43 23.09 -14.35
CA LYS A 100 -14.70 22.55 -14.86
C LYS A 100 -15.37 21.74 -13.74
N GLN A 101 -16.62 22.06 -13.45
CA GLN A 101 -17.43 21.24 -12.54
C GLN A 101 -17.84 19.94 -13.23
N GLY A 102 -17.79 18.83 -12.48
CA GLY A 102 -18.15 17.50 -12.96
C GLY A 102 -19.46 16.98 -12.37
N THR A 103 -19.96 15.90 -12.95
CA THR A 103 -21.08 15.11 -12.38
C THR A 103 -20.63 13.73 -11.88
N SER A 104 -19.48 13.23 -12.34
CA SER A 104 -18.90 11.96 -11.90
C SER A 104 -17.41 11.92 -12.26
N GLY A 105 -16.54 11.48 -11.35
CA GLY A 105 -15.09 11.40 -11.59
C GLY A 105 -14.37 12.75 -11.59
N ARG A 106 -13.03 12.70 -11.62
CA ARG A 106 -12.12 13.85 -11.48
C ARG A 106 -10.89 13.67 -12.36
N LEU A 107 -10.60 14.66 -13.19
CA LEU A 107 -9.43 14.74 -14.05
C LEU A 107 -8.43 15.74 -13.47
N PHE A 108 -7.31 15.25 -12.95
CA PHE A 108 -6.20 16.05 -12.45
C PHE A 108 -5.19 16.28 -13.56
N ARG A 109 -4.73 17.53 -13.74
CA ARG A 109 -3.78 17.91 -14.80
C ARG A 109 -2.62 18.71 -14.23
N GLY A 110 -1.39 18.31 -14.52
CA GLY A 110 -0.19 18.91 -13.93
C GLY A 110 1.10 18.19 -14.37
N THR A 111 2.15 18.25 -13.55
CA THR A 111 3.26 17.29 -13.66
C THR A 111 2.85 16.00 -12.96
N VAL A 112 2.82 14.88 -13.68
CA VAL A 112 2.41 13.57 -13.13
C VAL A 112 3.65 12.68 -12.97
N LEU A 113 3.87 12.17 -11.77
CA LEU A 113 4.89 11.16 -11.47
C LEU A 113 4.25 9.77 -11.66
N ALA A 114 4.28 9.28 -12.90
CA ALA A 114 3.82 7.93 -13.23
C ALA A 114 4.92 6.89 -12.91
N PRO A 115 4.64 5.57 -12.89
CA PRO A 115 5.55 4.57 -12.34
C PRO A 115 6.99 4.67 -12.81
N ASP A 116 7.24 4.82 -14.13
CA ASP A 116 8.60 4.88 -14.70
C ASP A 116 8.80 6.06 -15.66
N GLN A 117 7.95 7.09 -15.55
CA GLN A 117 8.04 8.30 -16.37
C GLN A 117 7.43 9.52 -15.66
N THR A 118 8.00 10.69 -15.93
CA THR A 118 7.43 11.98 -15.50
C THR A 118 6.71 12.62 -16.68
N LEU A 119 5.39 12.82 -16.57
CA LEU A 119 4.58 13.46 -17.61
C LEU A 119 4.39 14.94 -17.28
N HIS A 120 5.09 15.83 -17.98
CA HIS A 120 4.82 17.26 -17.93
C HIS A 120 3.56 17.59 -18.71
N ARG A 121 2.60 18.25 -18.05
CA ARG A 121 1.23 18.47 -18.58
C ARG A 121 0.51 17.15 -18.83
N GLY A 122 0.79 16.16 -17.98
CA GLY A 122 0.08 14.90 -17.94
C GLY A 122 -1.27 15.02 -17.26
N GLU A 123 -2.05 13.95 -17.37
CA GLU A 123 -3.39 13.82 -16.84
C GLU A 123 -3.54 12.52 -16.03
N VAL A 124 -4.28 12.60 -14.93
CA VAL A 124 -4.74 11.46 -14.12
C VAL A 124 -6.24 11.56 -14.00
N LEU A 125 -6.96 10.58 -14.56
CA LEU A 125 -8.41 10.49 -14.45
C LEU A 125 -8.77 9.48 -13.36
N VAL A 126 -9.51 9.95 -12.36
CA VAL A 126 -10.14 9.12 -11.32
C VAL A 126 -11.62 9.00 -11.64
N ASP A 127 -12.14 7.78 -11.61
CA ASP A 127 -13.54 7.51 -11.87
C ASP A 127 -14.43 7.88 -10.65
N ALA A 128 -15.71 7.50 -10.69
CA ALA A 128 -16.64 7.75 -9.60
C ALA A 128 -16.49 6.76 -8.42
N THR A 129 -15.82 5.63 -8.63
CA THR A 129 -15.61 4.57 -7.62
C THR A 129 -14.33 4.78 -6.81
N GLY A 130 -13.49 5.75 -7.23
CA GLY A 130 -12.24 6.05 -6.54
C GLY A 130 -11.05 5.28 -7.09
N HIS A 131 -11.15 4.75 -8.31
CA HIS A 131 -10.05 4.10 -9.03
C HIS A 131 -9.49 4.99 -10.13
N ILE A 132 -8.21 4.80 -10.44
CA ILE A 132 -7.54 5.47 -11.54
C ILE A 132 -7.97 4.80 -12.84
N GLU A 133 -8.63 5.54 -13.72
CA GLU A 133 -9.09 5.04 -15.03
C GLU A 133 -8.05 5.30 -16.13
N CYS A 134 -7.26 6.36 -15.99
CA CYS A 134 -6.24 6.72 -16.98
C CYS A 134 -5.11 7.55 -16.36
N VAL A 135 -3.88 7.29 -16.82
CA VAL A 135 -2.68 8.12 -16.59
C VAL A 135 -1.96 8.27 -17.92
N ALA A 136 -2.04 9.46 -18.53
CA ALA A 136 -1.52 9.69 -19.87
C ALA A 136 -1.32 11.18 -20.16
N CYS A 137 -0.81 11.51 -21.35
CA CYS A 137 -0.82 12.88 -21.84
C CYS A 137 -2.22 13.39 -22.24
N ASP A 138 -3.18 12.48 -22.46
CA ASP A 138 -4.56 12.78 -22.84
C ASP A 138 -5.46 11.62 -22.43
N CYS A 139 -6.35 11.86 -21.46
CA CYS A 139 -7.32 10.88 -20.96
C CYS A 139 -8.72 11.08 -21.56
N SER A 140 -8.88 11.91 -22.60
CA SER A 140 -10.20 12.23 -23.18
C SER A 140 -10.94 11.03 -23.82
N ALA A 141 -10.21 9.94 -24.13
CA ALA A 141 -10.79 8.70 -24.64
C ALA A 141 -11.45 7.83 -23.55
N SER A 142 -11.14 8.08 -22.28
CA SER A 142 -11.68 7.31 -21.16
C SER A 142 -13.17 7.62 -20.94
N PRO A 143 -14.03 6.61 -20.72
CA PRO A 143 -15.45 6.76 -20.45
C PRO A 143 -15.83 7.89 -19.48
N SER A 144 -15.15 8.04 -18.34
CA SER A 144 -15.52 9.05 -17.33
C SER A 144 -15.06 10.47 -17.67
N ALA A 145 -14.19 10.66 -18.67
CA ALA A 145 -13.57 11.97 -18.95
C ALA A 145 -14.59 13.06 -19.32
N ALA A 146 -15.69 12.69 -20.00
CA ALA A 146 -16.72 13.64 -20.42
C ALA A 146 -17.45 14.29 -19.23
N THR A 147 -17.71 13.51 -18.19
CA THR A 147 -18.47 13.91 -16.99
C THR A 147 -17.59 14.31 -15.80
N ALA A 148 -16.29 14.06 -15.89
CA ALA A 148 -15.31 14.44 -14.87
C ALA A 148 -15.22 15.95 -14.65
N ALA A 149 -14.97 16.32 -13.38
CA ALA A 149 -14.51 17.65 -13.02
C ALA A 149 -13.05 17.81 -13.49
N ASN A 150 -12.65 19.01 -13.91
CA ASN A 150 -11.25 19.29 -14.24
C ASN A 150 -10.59 20.04 -13.08
N ILE A 151 -9.46 19.52 -12.63
CA ILE A 151 -8.63 20.08 -11.57
C ILE A 151 -7.28 20.40 -12.19
N ASP A 152 -6.99 21.69 -12.36
CA ASP A 152 -5.77 22.15 -13.02
C ASP A 152 -4.76 22.58 -11.99
N CYS A 153 -3.63 21.88 -11.97
CA CYS A 153 -2.49 22.07 -11.09
C CYS A 153 -1.28 22.51 -11.91
N ALA A 154 -1.35 23.71 -12.53
CA ALA A 154 -0.33 24.18 -13.47
C ALA A 154 1.10 24.19 -12.89
N GLU A 155 1.21 24.45 -11.58
CA GLU A 155 2.48 24.42 -10.84
C GLU A 155 2.52 23.27 -9.83
N GLY A 156 1.61 22.29 -9.91
CA GLY A 156 1.53 21.16 -8.99
C GLY A 156 2.17 19.89 -9.54
N VAL A 157 2.72 19.09 -8.62
CA VAL A 157 3.23 17.74 -8.90
C VAL A 157 2.26 16.73 -8.30
N ILE A 158 1.73 15.85 -9.14
CA ILE A 158 0.77 14.81 -8.81
C ILE A 158 1.56 13.50 -8.64
N SER A 159 1.54 12.97 -7.41
CA SER A 159 2.24 11.77 -6.97
C SER A 159 1.23 10.73 -6.51
N PRO A 160 1.56 9.42 -6.52
CA PRO A 160 0.92 8.47 -5.63
C PRO A 160 0.94 9.01 -4.20
N GLY A 161 -0.09 8.65 -3.42
CA GLY A 161 -0.08 8.84 -1.98
C GLY A 161 1.15 8.15 -1.37
N LEU A 162 1.78 8.81 -0.40
CA LEU A 162 2.98 8.25 0.24
C LEU A 162 2.58 7.08 1.16
N ILE A 163 3.49 6.13 1.34
CA ILE A 163 3.31 4.95 2.18
C ILE A 163 4.44 4.90 3.20
N ASN A 164 4.08 4.84 4.48
CA ASN A 164 5.05 4.67 5.55
C ASN A 164 5.26 3.19 5.80
N ALA A 165 6.38 2.64 5.34
CA ALA A 165 6.59 1.19 5.33
C ALA A 165 6.86 0.60 6.72
N HIS A 166 7.05 1.43 7.75
CA HIS A 166 7.19 0.96 9.11
C HIS A 166 6.97 2.08 10.16
N ASP A 167 6.08 1.84 11.11
CA ASP A 167 5.92 2.63 12.35
C ASP A 167 5.46 1.75 13.54
N HIS A 168 5.45 2.30 14.77
CA HIS A 168 4.84 1.76 15.98
C HIS A 168 3.81 2.75 16.55
N ILE A 169 2.73 2.97 15.81
CA ILE A 169 1.77 4.06 16.07
C ILE A 169 1.04 3.93 17.40
N SER A 170 0.96 2.70 17.94
CA SER A 170 0.42 2.43 19.27
C SER A 170 1.24 3.03 20.43
N PHE A 171 2.43 3.56 20.14
CA PHE A 171 3.32 4.28 21.06
C PHE A 171 3.32 5.80 20.83
N ALA A 172 2.39 6.35 20.04
CA ALA A 172 2.29 7.78 19.77
C ALA A 172 2.02 8.67 21.01
N ASN A 173 1.71 8.07 22.17
CA ASN A 173 1.61 8.74 23.48
C ASN A 173 2.98 9.01 24.14
N ASN A 174 4.02 9.20 23.33
CA ASN A 174 5.37 9.56 23.77
C ASN A 174 5.88 10.74 22.93
N PRO A 175 6.58 11.71 23.55
CA PRO A 175 7.44 12.63 22.82
C PRO A 175 8.71 11.91 22.32
N PRO A 176 9.48 12.54 21.42
CA PRO A 176 10.88 12.20 21.22
C PRO A 176 11.64 12.05 22.54
N LYS A 177 12.52 11.06 22.62
CA LYS A 177 13.25 10.69 23.83
C LYS A 177 14.71 11.01 23.67
N THR A 178 15.27 11.68 24.67
CA THR A 178 16.72 11.87 24.78
C THR A 178 17.34 10.69 25.50
N HIS A 179 18.55 10.30 25.09
CA HIS A 179 19.35 9.26 25.75
C HIS A 179 20.72 9.78 26.20
N ASP A 180 20.82 11.09 26.48
CA ASP A 180 22.00 11.75 27.06
C ASP A 180 23.32 11.49 26.30
N GLY A 181 23.23 11.33 24.97
CA GLY A 181 24.37 11.04 24.11
C GLY A 181 24.87 9.60 24.19
N VAL A 182 24.07 8.68 24.73
CA VAL A 182 24.37 7.25 24.72
C VAL A 182 24.14 6.69 23.32
N ARG A 183 25.20 6.14 22.75
CA ARG A 183 25.13 5.34 21.53
C ARG A 183 24.93 3.88 21.89
N TYR A 184 23.78 3.31 21.55
CA TYR A 184 23.51 1.88 21.74
C TYR A 184 24.21 1.04 20.67
N THR A 185 24.39 -0.26 20.94
CA THR A 185 24.92 -1.22 19.97
C THR A 185 23.93 -2.30 19.55
N HIS A 186 22.83 -2.45 20.29
CA HIS A 186 21.78 -3.43 20.02
C HIS A 186 20.44 -2.96 20.61
N ARG A 187 19.34 -3.24 19.92
CA ARG A 187 17.98 -2.89 20.35
C ARG A 187 17.62 -3.21 21.80
N HIS A 188 18.03 -4.36 22.34
CA HIS A 188 17.65 -4.74 23.71
C HIS A 188 18.31 -3.87 24.79
N GLN A 189 19.39 -3.16 24.47
CA GLN A 189 20.05 -2.27 25.42
C GLN A 189 19.18 -1.06 25.75
N TRP A 190 18.65 -0.35 24.75
CA TRP A 190 17.72 0.74 25.01
C TRP A 190 16.36 0.23 25.49
N ARG A 191 15.95 -0.98 25.09
CA ARG A 191 14.62 -1.51 25.41
C ARG A 191 14.51 -2.12 26.81
N LYS A 192 15.57 -2.77 27.31
CA LYS A 192 15.61 -3.45 28.62
C LYS A 192 16.62 -2.86 29.61
N GLY A 193 17.51 -2.00 29.13
CA GLY A 193 18.66 -1.53 29.89
C GLY A 193 19.79 -2.58 29.93
N ALA A 194 21.02 -2.10 29.96
CA ALA A 194 22.23 -2.91 30.18
C ALA A 194 23.28 -2.07 30.95
N PRO A 195 24.35 -2.68 31.49
CA PRO A 195 25.42 -1.92 32.14
C PRO A 195 26.02 -0.87 31.18
N GLY A 196 25.89 0.42 31.52
CA GLY A 196 26.34 1.54 30.69
C GLY A 196 25.33 2.02 29.64
N TYR A 197 24.21 1.31 29.46
CA TYR A 197 23.17 1.63 28.48
C TYR A 197 21.82 1.75 29.19
N PRO A 198 21.37 2.97 29.55
CA PRO A 198 20.10 3.16 30.23
C PRO A 198 18.93 2.74 29.34
N GLN A 199 17.86 2.23 29.95
CA GLN A 199 16.61 1.95 29.26
C GLN A 199 15.93 3.26 28.85
N ILE A 200 15.45 3.36 27.61
CA ILE A 200 14.55 4.43 27.17
C ILE A 200 13.14 4.12 27.68
N THR A 201 12.60 5.01 28.51
CA THR A 201 11.27 4.82 29.10
C THR A 201 10.18 5.33 28.16
N VAL A 202 9.36 4.39 27.70
CA VAL A 202 8.21 4.64 26.81
C VAL A 202 6.94 4.05 27.40
N ASN A 203 5.80 4.66 27.07
CA ASN A 203 4.48 4.14 27.40
C ASN A 203 3.89 3.47 26.16
N SER A 204 3.33 2.28 26.29
CA SER A 204 2.49 1.69 25.23
C SER A 204 1.03 2.12 25.41
N GLY A 205 0.17 1.69 24.48
CA GLY A 205 -1.28 1.80 24.63
C GLY A 205 -1.80 3.22 24.47
N ALA A 206 -1.32 3.93 23.44
CA ALA A 206 -1.91 5.19 23.01
C ALA A 206 -3.43 5.04 22.82
N SER A 207 -4.20 6.03 23.29
CA SER A 207 -5.66 6.03 23.09
C SER A 207 -6.00 6.16 21.60
N ALA A 208 -7.20 5.74 21.19
CA ALA A 208 -7.65 5.83 19.80
C ALA A 208 -7.48 7.25 19.23
N ASP A 209 -7.79 8.30 19.99
CA ASP A 209 -7.66 9.69 19.53
C ASP A 209 -6.20 10.15 19.42
N VAL A 210 -5.29 9.58 20.21
CA VAL A 210 -3.83 9.83 20.07
C VAL A 210 -3.28 9.11 18.84
N VAL A 211 -3.76 7.90 18.55
CA VAL A 211 -3.40 7.18 17.31
C VAL A 211 -3.90 7.97 16.09
N ARG A 212 -5.17 8.39 16.06
CA ARG A 212 -5.73 9.24 14.97
C ARG A 212 -4.97 10.55 14.79
N PHE A 213 -4.52 11.14 15.88
CA PHE A 213 -3.67 12.33 15.82
C PHE A 213 -2.31 12.05 15.17
N ALA A 214 -1.70 10.90 15.43
CA ALA A 214 -0.49 10.47 14.74
C ALA A 214 -0.77 10.15 13.26
N GLU A 215 -1.87 9.46 12.95
CA GLU A 215 -2.29 9.19 11.56
C GLU A 215 -2.47 10.49 10.77
N LEU A 216 -3.07 11.52 11.40
CA LEU A 216 -3.20 12.84 10.79
C LEU A 216 -1.83 13.46 10.44
N ARG A 217 -0.76 13.22 11.20
CA ARG A 217 0.58 13.72 10.84
C ARG A 217 1.09 13.12 9.55
N PHE A 218 0.83 11.84 9.34
CA PHE A 218 1.20 11.16 8.09
C PHE A 218 0.33 11.65 6.93
N VAL A 219 -1.00 11.80 7.12
CA VAL A 219 -1.89 12.41 6.12
C VAL A 219 -1.39 13.80 5.72
N MET A 220 -1.04 14.65 6.68
CA MET A 220 -0.49 15.99 6.43
C MET A 220 0.84 16.00 5.67
N SER A 221 1.53 14.86 5.62
CA SER A 221 2.78 14.66 4.88
C SER A 221 2.56 14.10 3.47
N GLY A 222 1.31 13.89 3.06
CA GLY A 222 0.96 13.29 1.77
C GLY A 222 0.76 11.77 1.83
N ALA A 223 0.80 11.16 3.02
CA ALA A 223 0.63 9.72 3.15
C ALA A 223 -0.84 9.30 3.11
N THR A 224 -1.12 8.16 2.47
CA THR A 224 -2.44 7.52 2.47
C THR A 224 -2.44 6.19 3.22
N SER A 225 -1.26 5.60 3.39
CA SER A 225 -1.10 4.27 3.99
C SER A 225 0.12 4.18 4.92
N THR A 226 0.08 3.21 5.83
CA THR A 226 1.18 2.90 6.75
C THR A 226 1.18 1.41 7.12
N ILE A 227 2.36 0.87 7.41
CA ILE A 227 2.52 -0.34 8.25
C ILE A 227 2.78 0.19 9.66
N GLY A 228 1.75 0.24 10.49
CA GLY A 228 1.77 1.03 11.72
C GLY A 228 1.99 0.24 13.00
N ALA A 229 2.01 -1.10 12.94
CA ALA A 229 1.91 -1.98 14.09
C ALA A 229 0.74 -1.59 15.02
N GLY A 230 -0.41 -1.29 14.41
CA GLY A 230 -1.60 -0.72 15.04
C GLY A 230 -2.29 0.30 14.11
N GLY A 231 -3.44 0.83 14.52
CA GLY A 231 -4.17 1.81 13.71
C GLY A 231 -5.61 2.05 14.18
N GLN A 232 -6.26 3.07 13.63
CA GLN A 232 -7.69 3.35 13.80
C GLN A 232 -8.39 3.39 12.44
N PRO A 233 -9.71 3.11 12.37
CA PRO A 233 -10.44 3.24 11.12
C PRO A 233 -10.53 4.70 10.69
N GLY A 234 -10.53 4.93 9.39
CA GLY A 234 -10.48 6.24 8.73
C GLY A 234 -9.06 6.61 8.30
N LEU A 235 -8.74 7.91 8.31
CA LEU A 235 -7.53 8.59 7.86
C LEU A 235 -6.58 7.77 6.97
N LEU A 236 -5.75 6.91 7.54
CA LEU A 236 -4.81 6.07 6.79
C LEU A 236 -5.31 4.64 6.63
N ARG A 237 -4.91 4.01 5.53
CA ARG A 237 -4.88 2.56 5.43
C ARG A 237 -3.76 2.02 6.32
N ASN A 238 -4.10 1.23 7.33
CA ASN A 238 -3.09 0.51 8.11
C ASN A 238 -2.93 -0.87 7.46
N LEU A 239 -1.92 -0.99 6.61
CA LEU A 239 -1.67 -2.13 5.73
C LEU A 239 -1.30 -3.42 6.47
N ASP A 240 -0.99 -3.33 7.77
CA ASP A 240 -0.66 -4.46 8.63
C ASP A 240 -1.73 -4.75 9.70
N VAL A 241 -2.93 -4.17 9.57
CA VAL A 241 -4.03 -4.39 10.51
C VAL A 241 -5.31 -4.81 9.79
N PHE A 242 -5.76 -6.02 10.11
CA PHE A 242 -7.03 -6.54 9.61
C PHE A 242 -8.21 -5.60 9.91
N GLY A 243 -9.02 -5.29 8.89
CA GLY A 243 -10.16 -4.38 9.02
C GLY A 243 -9.78 -2.90 9.13
N ARG A 244 -8.54 -2.53 8.79
CA ARG A 244 -8.04 -1.14 8.68
C ARG A 244 -7.41 -0.83 7.32
N LEU A 245 -7.69 -1.69 6.34
CA LEU A 245 -7.26 -1.50 4.95
C LEU A 245 -8.11 -0.48 4.20
N GLU A 246 -9.18 0.03 4.83
CA GLU A 246 -10.10 1.06 4.31
C GLU A 246 -10.66 0.72 2.91
N GLY A 247 -10.91 -0.58 2.65
CA GLY A 247 -11.49 -1.06 1.40
C GLY A 247 -10.51 -1.70 0.41
N LEU A 248 -9.21 -1.81 0.74
CA LEU A 248 -8.30 -2.57 -0.13
C LEU A 248 -8.59 -4.08 -0.05
N PRO A 249 -8.65 -4.78 -1.21
CA PRO A 249 -8.98 -6.20 -1.29
C PRO A 249 -7.76 -7.12 -1.10
N ILE A 250 -6.89 -6.81 -0.14
CA ILE A 250 -5.66 -7.59 0.13
C ILE A 250 -5.63 -8.11 1.57
N PRO A 251 -4.90 -9.19 1.87
CA PRO A 251 -4.57 -9.49 3.26
C PRO A 251 -3.63 -8.42 3.83
N PRO A 252 -3.68 -8.17 5.16
CA PRO A 252 -2.72 -7.27 5.79
C PRO A 252 -1.32 -7.89 5.82
N ALA A 253 -0.29 -7.06 5.71
CA ALA A 253 1.09 -7.44 5.96
C ALA A 253 1.28 -7.95 7.40
N GLU A 254 2.15 -8.94 7.59
CA GLU A 254 2.47 -9.48 8.91
C GLU A 254 3.73 -8.81 9.49
N SER A 255 3.53 -7.79 10.32
CA SER A 255 4.59 -7.13 11.09
C SER A 255 5.07 -7.99 12.27
N ASP A 256 6.39 -8.20 12.40
CA ASP A 256 6.98 -8.98 13.51
C ASP A 256 8.19 -8.28 14.13
N THR A 257 8.02 -7.73 15.33
CA THR A 257 9.11 -7.07 16.06
C THR A 257 10.14 -8.06 16.62
N PHE A 258 9.74 -9.31 16.89
CA PHE A 258 10.58 -10.32 17.56
C PHE A 258 10.54 -11.67 16.83
N PRO A 259 11.03 -11.73 15.58
CA PRO A 259 10.94 -12.93 14.75
C PRO A 259 11.83 -14.09 15.26
N LEU A 260 12.62 -13.86 16.31
CA LEU A 260 13.42 -14.87 17.01
C LEU A 260 12.79 -15.30 18.36
N GLY A 261 11.65 -14.71 18.75
CA GLY A 261 11.02 -14.93 20.05
C GLY A 261 11.82 -14.35 21.21
N ASP A 262 12.67 -13.36 20.95
CA ASP A 262 13.65 -12.77 21.85
C ASP A 262 13.13 -11.51 22.58
N SER A 263 11.81 -11.34 22.66
CA SER A 263 11.15 -10.25 23.40
C SER A 263 11.58 -10.13 24.87
N GLY A 264 12.15 -11.21 25.43
CA GLY A 264 12.80 -11.26 26.74
C GLY A 264 14.12 -10.49 26.86
N GLY A 265 14.75 -10.09 25.75
CA GLY A 265 16.02 -9.35 25.72
C GLY A 265 17.25 -10.22 25.44
N SER A 266 17.11 -11.32 24.70
CA SER A 266 18.24 -12.20 24.38
C SER A 266 19.17 -11.52 23.37
N MET A 267 20.46 -11.38 23.73
CA MET A 267 21.52 -10.91 22.83
C MET A 267 22.54 -12.04 22.66
N ILE A 268 22.46 -12.77 21.54
CA ILE A 268 23.29 -13.94 21.28
C ILE A 268 24.31 -13.60 20.19
N GLU A 269 25.60 -13.57 20.50
CA GLU A 269 26.64 -13.28 19.51
C GLU A 269 26.96 -14.45 18.57
N ASN A 270 26.70 -15.68 18.99
CA ASN A 270 27.03 -16.89 18.22
C ASN A 270 26.03 -18.01 18.47
N GLY A 271 25.51 -18.59 17.38
CA GLY A 271 24.60 -19.73 17.41
C GLY A 271 23.13 -19.33 17.49
N CYS A 272 22.23 -20.27 17.16
CA CYS A 272 20.82 -20.00 16.91
C CYS A 272 19.89 -20.55 17.99
N SER A 273 20.31 -20.48 19.25
CA SER A 273 19.52 -20.93 20.41
C SER A 273 18.52 -19.87 20.88
N TYR A 274 17.79 -19.29 19.93
CA TYR A 274 16.75 -18.30 20.21
C TYR A 274 15.45 -18.99 20.70
N PRO A 275 14.61 -18.32 21.50
CA PRO A 275 13.49 -18.98 22.19
C PRO A 275 12.39 -19.52 21.27
N SER A 276 12.04 -18.79 20.22
CA SER A 276 10.97 -19.17 19.30
C SER A 276 11.16 -18.52 17.92
N PRO A 277 12.12 -19.02 17.12
CA PRO A 277 12.36 -18.48 15.79
C PRO A 277 11.18 -18.75 14.85
N THR A 278 10.79 -17.72 14.10
CA THR A 278 9.91 -17.83 12.94
C THR A 278 10.52 -18.80 11.94
N THR A 279 9.65 -19.58 11.29
CA THR A 279 10.07 -20.62 10.34
C THR A 279 9.74 -20.22 8.91
N THR A 280 10.46 -20.76 7.94
CA THR A 280 10.11 -20.63 6.52
C THR A 280 8.66 -21.06 6.25
N ALA A 281 8.20 -22.10 6.95
CA ALA A 281 6.85 -22.63 6.78
C ALA A 281 5.74 -21.71 7.31
N SER A 282 6.03 -20.88 8.32
CA SER A 282 5.03 -19.96 8.88
C SER A 282 4.77 -18.76 7.98
N ILE A 283 5.77 -18.33 7.20
CA ILE A 283 5.65 -17.19 6.29
C ILE A 283 5.36 -17.62 4.84
N ALA A 284 5.13 -18.90 4.58
CA ALA A 284 4.96 -19.41 3.22
C ALA A 284 3.63 -19.02 2.56
N ASN A 285 2.64 -18.56 3.33
CA ASN A 285 1.31 -18.18 2.85
C ASN A 285 0.92 -16.77 3.30
N VAL A 286 1.91 -15.88 3.46
CA VAL A 286 1.68 -14.47 3.76
C VAL A 286 2.15 -13.66 2.56
N ASP A 287 1.37 -12.65 2.16
CA ASP A 287 1.69 -11.82 0.98
C ASP A 287 2.81 -10.83 1.28
N ALA A 288 2.95 -10.44 2.55
CA ALA A 288 4.07 -9.63 3.04
C ALA A 288 4.38 -9.98 4.50
N TYR A 289 5.66 -10.12 4.80
CA TYR A 289 6.18 -10.30 6.16
C TYR A 289 7.24 -9.24 6.45
N VAL A 290 7.06 -8.48 7.53
CA VAL A 290 7.86 -7.28 7.82
C VAL A 290 8.56 -7.43 9.19
N PRO A 291 9.65 -8.22 9.27
CA PRO A 291 10.34 -8.51 10.52
C PRO A 291 11.41 -7.46 10.88
N HIS A 292 11.63 -7.22 12.16
CA HIS A 292 12.83 -6.49 12.62
C HIS A 292 14.03 -7.43 12.72
N VAL A 293 15.07 -7.17 11.92
CA VAL A 293 16.26 -8.02 11.83
C VAL A 293 17.53 -7.17 11.85
N SER A 294 18.46 -7.52 12.75
CA SER A 294 19.75 -6.85 12.95
C SER A 294 19.66 -5.35 13.25
N GLU A 295 18.75 -4.98 14.15
CA GLU A 295 18.62 -3.62 14.67
C GLU A 295 19.75 -3.31 15.69
N GLY A 296 20.91 -2.94 15.15
CA GLY A 296 22.09 -2.59 15.92
C GLY A 296 23.38 -2.73 15.10
N ILE A 297 24.52 -2.59 15.76
CA ILE A 297 25.86 -2.47 15.16
C ILE A 297 26.87 -3.45 15.77
N ASP A 298 26.41 -4.38 16.61
CA ASP A 298 27.24 -5.41 17.22
C ASP A 298 27.01 -6.81 16.64
N LYS A 299 27.83 -7.76 17.10
CA LYS A 299 27.80 -9.14 16.63
C LYS A 299 26.50 -9.86 16.98
N ALA A 300 25.88 -9.53 18.12
CA ALA A 300 24.60 -10.12 18.49
C ALA A 300 23.49 -9.66 17.55
N SER A 301 23.51 -8.38 17.16
CA SER A 301 22.60 -7.84 16.14
C SER A 301 22.78 -8.60 14.82
N ARG A 302 24.01 -8.74 14.31
CA ARG A 302 24.27 -9.51 13.08
C ARG A 302 23.86 -10.99 13.18
N ASN A 303 24.04 -11.63 14.34
CA ASN A 303 23.72 -13.04 14.50
C ASN A 303 22.22 -13.33 14.32
N GLU A 304 21.35 -12.31 14.37
CA GLU A 304 19.94 -12.45 14.04
C GLU A 304 19.74 -12.90 12.58
N ILE A 305 20.33 -12.20 11.60
CA ILE A 305 20.21 -12.59 10.18
C ILE A 305 20.92 -13.93 9.89
N VAL A 306 22.07 -14.19 10.51
CA VAL A 306 22.80 -15.47 10.37
C VAL A 306 21.92 -16.67 10.75
N CYS A 307 21.05 -16.49 11.74
CA CYS A 307 20.12 -17.54 12.20
C CYS A 307 18.81 -17.60 11.42
N GLN A 308 18.55 -16.60 10.58
CA GLN A 308 17.33 -16.43 9.79
C GLN A 308 17.55 -16.58 8.29
N SER A 309 18.77 -16.94 7.86
CA SER A 309 19.13 -17.06 6.44
C SER A 309 19.44 -18.51 6.02
N SER A 310 19.02 -19.50 6.81
CA SER A 310 19.23 -20.91 6.47
C SER A 310 18.34 -21.90 7.23
N GLY A 311 18.17 -23.09 6.65
CA GLY A 311 17.52 -24.21 7.30
C GLY A 311 16.01 -24.02 7.42
N SER A 312 15.41 -24.43 8.54
CA SER A 312 13.96 -24.29 8.78
C SER A 312 13.55 -22.88 9.23
N TYR A 313 14.52 -22.02 9.52
CA TYR A 313 14.31 -20.65 9.97
C TYR A 313 14.71 -19.64 8.90
N ASP A 314 14.94 -20.10 7.67
CA ASP A 314 15.23 -19.24 6.54
C ASP A 314 13.99 -18.40 6.22
N ILE A 315 14.08 -17.11 6.45
CA ILE A 315 13.03 -16.14 6.13
C ILE A 315 13.50 -15.12 5.09
N VAL A 316 14.65 -15.34 4.45
CA VAL A 316 15.07 -14.53 3.29
C VAL A 316 14.30 -15.06 2.07
N GLU A 317 13.10 -14.52 1.89
CA GLU A 317 12.16 -14.90 0.82
C GLU A 317 11.60 -13.61 0.16
N PRO A 318 11.03 -13.68 -1.06
CA PRO A 318 10.64 -12.48 -1.82
C PRO A 318 9.62 -11.58 -1.11
N GLN A 319 8.67 -12.17 -0.39
CA GLN A 319 7.64 -11.45 0.37
C GLN A 319 8.16 -10.77 1.65
N VAL A 320 9.46 -10.78 1.91
CA VAL A 320 10.03 -10.30 3.18
C VAL A 320 10.71 -8.94 3.03
N ALA A 321 10.29 -7.99 3.86
CA ALA A 321 10.89 -6.67 3.98
C ALA A 321 11.52 -6.47 5.37
N MET A 322 12.85 -6.53 5.44
CA MET A 322 13.57 -6.51 6.72
C MET A 322 13.72 -5.09 7.25
N VAL A 323 13.15 -4.82 8.43
CA VAL A 323 13.23 -3.51 9.07
C VAL A 323 14.62 -3.31 9.68
N HIS A 324 15.19 -2.13 9.44
CA HIS A 324 16.49 -1.62 9.90
C HIS A 324 17.72 -2.19 9.19
N ALA A 325 17.99 -3.50 9.27
CA ALA A 325 19.15 -4.16 8.63
C ALA A 325 20.53 -3.48 8.87
N VAL A 326 20.73 -2.84 10.04
CA VAL A 326 21.93 -2.03 10.36
C VAL A 326 23.17 -2.92 10.58
N GLY A 327 22.96 -4.11 11.16
CA GLY A 327 24.04 -5.04 11.53
C GLY A 327 24.51 -5.96 10.40
N PHE A 328 24.03 -5.76 9.17
CA PHE A 328 24.33 -6.64 8.04
C PHE A 328 25.76 -6.39 7.51
N LEU A 329 26.33 -7.43 6.90
CA LEU A 329 27.52 -7.36 6.04
C LEU A 329 27.13 -7.44 4.56
N ALA A 330 28.07 -7.15 3.66
CA ALA A 330 27.89 -7.32 2.22
C ALA A 330 27.33 -8.71 1.87
N SER A 331 27.87 -9.78 2.47
CA SER A 331 27.39 -11.14 2.25
C SER A 331 25.94 -11.39 2.66
N ASP A 332 25.45 -10.62 3.64
CA ASP A 332 24.07 -10.74 4.11
C ASP A 332 23.13 -10.02 3.11
N TYR A 333 23.54 -8.87 2.56
CA TYR A 333 22.80 -8.18 1.48
C TYR A 333 22.79 -8.95 0.15
N GLU A 334 23.87 -9.66 -0.20
CA GLU A 334 23.91 -10.54 -1.39
C GLU A 334 22.83 -11.64 -1.30
N LEU A 335 22.49 -12.11 -0.09
CA LEU A 335 21.40 -13.08 0.09
C LEU A 335 20.04 -12.46 -0.22
N LEU A 336 19.78 -11.23 0.23
CA LEU A 336 18.54 -10.51 -0.04
C LEU A 336 18.36 -10.31 -1.54
N GLN A 337 19.40 -9.87 -2.25
CA GLN A 337 19.42 -9.72 -3.71
C GLN A 337 19.00 -11.03 -4.41
N LYS A 338 19.59 -12.14 -3.99
CA LYS A 338 19.41 -13.43 -4.65
C LYS A 338 18.00 -14.02 -4.49
N ASP A 339 17.40 -13.78 -3.33
CA ASP A 339 16.10 -14.33 -2.97
C ASP A 339 15.00 -13.22 -2.97
N PHE A 340 15.27 -12.06 -3.61
CA PHE A 340 14.36 -10.93 -3.87
C PHE A 340 13.74 -10.25 -2.62
N SER A 341 14.34 -10.43 -1.45
CA SER A 341 13.90 -9.73 -0.24
C SER A 341 14.29 -8.24 -0.28
N SER A 342 13.54 -7.41 0.46
CA SER A 342 13.76 -5.96 0.54
C SER A 342 14.12 -5.48 1.94
N VAL A 343 14.47 -4.19 2.07
CA VAL A 343 14.78 -3.54 3.36
C VAL A 343 13.86 -2.35 3.60
N VAL A 344 13.32 -2.24 4.82
CA VAL A 344 12.70 -1.00 5.30
C VAL A 344 13.73 -0.21 6.12
N TRP A 345 14.20 0.88 5.54
CA TRP A 345 15.18 1.79 6.10
C TRP A 345 14.50 2.85 6.98
N SER A 346 14.96 2.99 8.23
CA SER A 346 14.49 4.01 9.18
C SER A 346 15.67 4.90 9.60
N PRO A 347 16.18 5.76 8.71
CA PRO A 347 17.43 6.47 8.91
C PRO A 347 17.48 7.24 10.21
N ARG A 348 16.42 7.99 10.55
CA ARG A 348 16.45 8.85 11.73
C ARG A 348 16.55 8.03 13.02
N SER A 349 15.73 6.99 13.14
CA SER A 349 15.76 6.10 14.31
C SER A 349 17.11 5.36 14.43
N ASN A 350 17.64 4.88 13.30
CA ASN A 350 18.93 4.21 13.30
C ASN A 350 20.06 5.15 13.74
N VAL A 351 20.13 6.34 13.16
CA VAL A 351 21.15 7.34 13.47
C VAL A 351 21.06 7.79 14.92
N ASP A 352 19.86 8.10 15.40
CA ASP A 352 19.64 8.57 16.76
C ASP A 352 20.07 7.53 17.81
N LEU A 353 19.74 6.25 17.60
CA LEU A 353 20.03 5.18 18.55
C LEU A 353 21.46 4.62 18.43
N TYR A 354 21.98 4.48 17.21
CA TYR A 354 23.20 3.71 16.93
C TYR A 354 24.35 4.56 16.37
N GLY A 355 24.14 5.84 16.06
CA GLY A 355 25.12 6.68 15.36
C GLY A 355 25.57 6.06 14.03
N ASN A 356 24.70 5.25 13.42
CA ASN A 356 24.89 4.55 12.16
C ASN A 356 23.54 4.15 11.57
N THR A 357 23.52 3.73 10.30
CA THR A 357 22.34 3.17 9.66
C THR A 357 22.71 2.01 8.73
N ALA A 358 21.74 1.41 8.04
CA ALA A 358 22.00 0.40 7.02
C ALA A 358 22.96 0.95 5.95
N SER A 359 23.77 0.07 5.33
CA SER A 359 24.65 0.46 4.22
C SER A 359 23.83 0.60 2.94
N VAL A 360 23.02 1.65 2.85
CA VAL A 360 22.02 1.82 1.79
C VAL A 360 22.62 1.98 0.40
N THR A 361 23.81 2.55 0.27
CA THR A 361 24.54 2.63 -1.00
C THR A 361 24.97 1.24 -1.50
N LEU A 362 25.35 0.35 -0.58
CA LEU A 362 25.67 -1.04 -0.88
C LEU A 362 24.40 -1.84 -1.22
N LEU A 363 23.28 -1.60 -0.52
CA LEU A 363 21.98 -2.19 -0.85
C LEU A 363 21.58 -1.85 -2.30
N ASP A 364 21.64 -0.56 -2.68
CA ASP A 364 21.32 -0.11 -4.05
C ASP A 364 22.29 -0.68 -5.09
N THR A 365 23.59 -0.70 -4.79
CA THR A 365 24.62 -1.30 -5.67
C THR A 365 24.36 -2.79 -5.91
N LEU A 366 23.87 -3.50 -4.90
CA LEU A 366 23.47 -4.90 -5.00
C LEU A 366 22.05 -5.07 -5.56
N GLY A 367 21.35 -4.02 -5.97
CA GLY A 367 20.00 -4.09 -6.53
C GLY A 367 18.93 -4.55 -5.53
N VAL A 368 19.14 -4.34 -4.23
CA VAL A 368 18.16 -4.69 -3.19
C VAL A 368 17.17 -3.54 -3.04
N PRO A 369 15.84 -3.77 -3.19
CA PRO A 369 14.84 -2.73 -3.00
C PRO A 369 14.84 -2.15 -1.58
N ILE A 370 14.70 -0.83 -1.50
CA ILE A 370 14.67 -0.08 -0.24
C ILE A 370 13.34 0.66 -0.14
N ALA A 371 12.65 0.51 0.99
CA ALA A 371 11.51 1.32 1.41
C ALA A 371 11.89 2.18 2.62
N LEU A 372 11.17 3.27 2.88
CA LEU A 372 11.39 4.15 4.04
C LEU A 372 10.29 3.97 5.09
N GLY A 373 10.70 3.95 6.36
CA GLY A 373 9.79 3.88 7.51
C GLY A 373 10.19 4.83 8.63
N THR A 374 9.23 5.46 9.29
CA THR A 374 9.49 6.40 10.41
C THR A 374 9.85 5.73 11.72
N ASP A 375 9.57 4.43 11.85
CA ASP A 375 9.75 3.61 13.06
C ASP A 375 8.87 4.11 14.23
N TRP A 376 9.24 5.16 14.95
CA TRP A 376 8.40 5.68 16.03
C TRP A 376 8.89 7.02 16.51
N VAL A 377 7.99 7.86 17.02
CA VAL A 377 8.29 9.24 17.46
C VAL A 377 9.38 9.32 18.54
N ALA A 378 9.65 8.25 19.29
CA ALA A 378 10.64 8.27 20.36
C ALA A 378 12.08 8.48 19.84
N SER A 379 12.43 7.90 18.68
CA SER A 379 13.77 8.03 18.06
C SER A 379 13.72 8.29 16.55
N GLY A 380 12.57 8.14 15.90
CA GLY A 380 12.36 8.38 14.47
C GLY A 380 11.58 9.65 14.16
N SER A 381 11.12 9.78 12.91
CA SER A 381 10.42 10.98 12.46
C SER A 381 8.95 10.97 12.87
N MET A 382 8.36 12.17 12.94
CA MET A 382 6.93 12.33 13.22
C MET A 382 6.01 12.11 12.01
N ASN A 383 6.58 12.14 10.81
CA ASN A 383 5.91 11.87 9.53
C ASN A 383 6.93 11.61 8.42
N LEU A 384 6.45 11.21 7.24
CA LEU A 384 7.30 10.81 6.11
C LEU A 384 8.10 11.94 5.50
N LEU A 385 7.57 13.16 5.40
CA LEU A 385 8.35 14.28 4.84
C LEU A 385 9.58 14.60 5.70
N ARG A 386 9.51 14.40 7.02
CA ARG A 386 10.68 14.56 7.90
C ARG A 386 11.64 13.38 7.87
N GLU A 387 11.16 12.18 7.53
CA GLU A 387 12.02 11.01 7.26
C GLU A 387 12.73 11.14 5.91
N LEU A 388 12.01 11.55 4.85
CA LEU A 388 12.56 11.88 3.53
C LEU A 388 13.62 12.97 3.63
N ARG A 389 13.36 14.04 4.40
CA ARG A 389 14.37 15.07 4.67
C ARG A 389 15.61 14.48 5.33
N CYS A 390 15.46 13.52 6.24
CA CYS A 390 16.60 12.86 6.86
C CYS A 390 17.37 12.01 5.83
N ALA A 391 16.67 11.21 5.02
CA ALA A 391 17.28 10.43 3.94
C ALA A 391 18.00 11.31 2.91
N ASP A 392 17.41 12.43 2.49
CA ASP A 392 17.99 13.40 1.54
C ASP A 392 19.18 14.16 2.12
N GLU A 393 19.14 14.53 3.41
CA GLU A 393 20.28 15.13 4.12
C GLU A 393 21.43 14.12 4.24
N LEU A 394 21.16 12.85 4.59
CA LEU A 394 22.15 11.78 4.59
C LEU A 394 22.74 11.57 3.20
N ASN A 395 21.89 11.49 2.17
CA ASN A 395 22.32 11.31 0.79
C ASN A 395 23.25 12.44 0.32
N THR A 396 22.87 13.69 0.58
CA THR A 396 23.60 14.88 0.12
C THR A 396 24.93 15.07 0.86
N LEU A 397 24.96 14.80 2.16
CA LEU A 397 26.09 15.14 3.02
C LEU A 397 27.03 13.95 3.30
N TYR A 398 26.51 12.73 3.29
CA TYR A 398 27.21 11.54 3.75
C TYR A 398 27.33 10.44 2.69
N PHE A 399 26.52 10.46 1.64
CA PHE A 399 26.52 9.42 0.60
C PHE A 399 26.80 9.97 -0.81
N ASP A 400 27.53 11.08 -0.93
CA ASP A 400 27.97 11.65 -2.22
C ASP A 400 26.83 11.81 -3.27
N ASN A 401 25.61 12.12 -2.84
CA ASN A 401 24.42 12.19 -3.69
C ASN A 401 24.13 10.89 -4.47
N HIS A 402 24.40 9.73 -3.86
CA HIS A 402 24.20 8.41 -4.45
C HIS A 402 22.78 8.20 -5.01
N PHE A 403 21.76 8.61 -4.25
CA PHE A 403 20.36 8.48 -4.65
C PHE A 403 19.87 9.71 -5.42
N THR A 404 19.13 9.47 -6.49
CA THR A 404 18.32 10.48 -7.16
C THR A 404 17.03 10.79 -6.38
N ASP A 405 16.40 11.92 -6.69
CA ASP A 405 15.09 12.28 -6.12
C ASP A 405 14.01 11.25 -6.41
N GLU A 406 14.08 10.61 -7.58
CA GLU A 406 13.17 9.53 -7.97
C GLU A 406 13.37 8.29 -7.11
N GLN A 407 14.62 7.86 -6.88
CA GLN A 407 14.90 6.73 -6.00
C GLN A 407 14.37 6.99 -4.58
N LEU A 408 14.64 8.17 -4.01
CA LEU A 408 14.10 8.54 -2.69
C LEU A 408 12.57 8.58 -2.67
N TRP A 409 11.93 9.05 -3.75
CA TRP A 409 10.48 9.04 -3.89
C TRP A 409 9.91 7.62 -4.01
N ARG A 410 10.57 6.71 -4.73
CA ARG A 410 10.17 5.29 -4.83
C ARG A 410 10.20 4.60 -3.47
N MET A 411 11.15 4.95 -2.60
CA MET A 411 11.23 4.40 -1.23
C MET A 411 9.97 4.68 -0.39
N VAL A 412 9.20 5.72 -0.70
CA VAL A 412 7.94 6.07 0.00
C VAL A 412 6.68 5.88 -0.86
N THR A 413 6.81 5.23 -2.03
CA THR A 413 5.70 4.96 -2.95
C THR A 413 5.75 3.51 -3.41
N THR A 414 6.29 3.24 -4.59
CA THR A 414 6.34 1.90 -5.20
C THR A 414 7.02 0.86 -4.31
N ASN A 415 8.21 1.14 -3.78
CA ASN A 415 8.95 0.17 -2.98
C ASN A 415 8.28 -0.08 -1.64
N ALA A 416 7.67 0.95 -1.04
CA ALA A 416 6.89 0.80 0.18
C ALA A 416 5.60 0.00 -0.05
N ALA A 417 4.97 0.10 -1.22
CA ALA A 417 3.84 -0.73 -1.58
C ALA A 417 4.26 -2.21 -1.75
N PHE A 418 5.38 -2.49 -2.41
CA PHE A 418 5.91 -3.85 -2.53
C PHE A 418 6.29 -4.44 -1.17
N ALA A 419 6.98 -3.68 -0.30
CA ALA A 419 7.30 -4.10 1.06
C ALA A 419 6.06 -4.44 1.90
N ALA A 420 4.90 -3.84 1.58
CA ALA A 420 3.62 -4.07 2.23
C ALA A 420 2.75 -5.14 1.55
N GLY A 421 3.20 -5.76 0.45
CA GLY A 421 2.37 -6.69 -0.33
C GLY A 421 1.20 -6.00 -1.04
N ALA A 422 1.25 -4.68 -1.21
CA ALA A 422 0.18 -3.84 -1.76
C ALA A 422 0.52 -3.28 -3.15
N GLY A 423 1.68 -3.66 -3.71
CA GLY A 423 2.21 -3.12 -4.96
C GLY A 423 1.33 -3.33 -6.18
N ALA A 424 0.42 -4.30 -6.16
CA ALA A 424 -0.50 -4.57 -7.26
C ALA A 424 -1.72 -3.61 -7.30
N ILE A 425 -1.98 -2.83 -6.25
CA ILE A 425 -3.20 -2.02 -6.12
C ILE A 425 -3.00 -0.57 -5.68
N THR A 426 -1.87 -0.22 -5.05
CA THR A 426 -1.56 1.14 -4.58
C THR A 426 -0.07 1.45 -4.69
N GLY A 427 0.32 2.67 -4.32
CA GLY A 427 1.72 3.16 -4.37
C GLY A 427 2.17 3.65 -5.74
N MET A 428 1.32 3.57 -6.77
CA MET A 428 1.61 3.94 -8.15
C MET A 428 0.42 4.62 -8.82
N LEU A 429 0.67 5.56 -9.73
CA LEU A 429 -0.37 6.15 -10.58
C LEU A 429 -0.53 5.31 -11.84
N LYS A 430 -1.34 4.25 -11.76
CA LYS A 430 -1.54 3.26 -12.83
C LYS A 430 -3.05 2.98 -13.00
N PRO A 431 -3.57 2.80 -14.23
CA PRO A 431 -4.95 2.40 -14.43
C PRO A 431 -5.31 1.14 -13.63
N GLY A 432 -6.51 1.12 -13.04
CA GLY A 432 -7.01 0.05 -12.15
C GLY A 432 -6.64 0.24 -10.68
N TYR A 433 -5.63 1.06 -10.35
CA TYR A 433 -5.20 1.25 -8.96
C TYR A 433 -6.18 2.13 -8.21
N VAL A 434 -6.24 1.97 -6.89
CA VAL A 434 -7.00 2.91 -6.05
C VAL A 434 -6.40 4.31 -6.19
N ALA A 435 -7.23 5.35 -6.19
CA ALA A 435 -6.81 6.73 -6.31
C ALA A 435 -6.27 7.29 -4.98
N ASP A 436 -5.21 6.65 -4.48
CA ASP A 436 -4.35 7.16 -3.44
C ASP A 436 -3.40 8.19 -4.07
N ILE A 437 -3.71 9.48 -3.94
CA ILE A 437 -3.03 10.57 -4.65
C ILE A 437 -2.63 11.66 -3.67
N ALA A 438 -1.39 12.13 -3.79
CA ALA A 438 -0.92 13.34 -3.11
C ALA A 438 -0.44 14.38 -4.14
N ILE A 439 -0.85 15.63 -3.97
CA ILE A 439 -0.43 16.74 -4.82
C ILE A 439 0.46 17.68 -4.01
N PHE A 440 1.60 18.06 -4.57
CA PHE A 440 2.59 18.93 -3.94
C PHE A 440 2.79 20.23 -4.73
N ASP A 441 3.10 21.31 -4.02
CA ASP A 441 3.47 22.61 -4.59
C ASP A 441 4.84 22.53 -5.27
N GLY A 442 4.78 22.46 -6.61
CA GLY A 442 5.93 22.37 -7.51
C GLY A 442 6.39 23.73 -8.05
N LYS A 443 5.99 24.85 -7.45
CA LYS A 443 6.38 26.18 -7.93
C LYS A 443 7.89 26.39 -7.89
N ASN A 444 8.50 26.06 -6.76
CA ASN A 444 9.93 26.28 -6.50
C ASN A 444 10.80 25.02 -6.64
N ARG A 445 10.18 23.84 -6.68
CA ARG A 445 10.82 22.52 -6.79
C ARG A 445 10.09 21.75 -7.89
N LYS A 446 10.81 21.10 -8.80
CA LYS A 446 10.20 20.38 -9.93
C LYS A 446 10.21 18.88 -9.68
N ASP A 447 9.29 18.20 -10.34
CA ASP A 447 9.24 16.73 -10.43
C ASP A 447 9.34 16.09 -9.03
N HIS A 448 10.11 15.02 -8.89
CA HIS A 448 10.30 14.31 -7.63
C HIS A 448 10.83 15.21 -6.49
N ARG A 449 11.63 16.25 -6.79
CA ARG A 449 12.13 17.20 -5.77
C ARG A 449 11.01 17.96 -5.06
N ALA A 450 9.86 18.14 -5.73
CA ALA A 450 8.70 18.76 -5.13
C ALA A 450 8.13 17.93 -3.97
N VAL A 451 8.36 16.62 -3.98
CA VAL A 451 7.97 15.68 -2.91
C VAL A 451 9.09 15.55 -1.88
N VAL A 452 10.31 15.21 -2.32
CA VAL A 452 11.46 14.91 -1.43
C VAL A 452 11.78 16.06 -0.48
N ALA A 453 11.72 17.30 -0.96
CA ALA A 453 12.03 18.49 -0.16
C ALA A 453 10.79 19.22 0.38
N ALA A 454 9.59 18.61 0.31
CA ALA A 454 8.34 19.22 0.74
C ALA A 454 8.26 19.41 2.27
N GLY A 455 7.61 20.48 2.70
CA GLY A 455 7.01 20.59 4.04
C GLY A 455 5.52 20.29 4.02
N VAL A 456 4.89 20.21 5.20
CA VAL A 456 3.43 19.98 5.33
C VAL A 456 2.60 21.11 4.70
N GLU A 457 3.19 22.30 4.57
CA GLU A 457 2.60 23.45 3.90
C GLU A 457 2.53 23.29 2.38
N ASP A 458 3.42 22.46 1.82
CA ASP A 458 3.53 22.23 0.38
C ASP A 458 2.58 21.14 -0.12
N VAL A 459 1.97 20.37 0.78
CA VAL A 459 0.95 19.37 0.46
C VAL A 459 -0.36 20.09 0.12
N VAL A 460 -0.77 20.03 -1.15
CA VAL A 460 -1.92 20.72 -1.74
C VAL A 460 -3.19 19.90 -1.59
N LEU A 461 -3.12 18.58 -1.76
CA LEU A 461 -4.25 17.67 -1.68
C LEU A 461 -3.78 16.26 -1.33
N VAL A 462 -4.55 15.54 -0.53
CA VAL A 462 -4.37 14.11 -0.24
C VAL A 462 -5.71 13.40 -0.40
N LEU A 463 -5.72 12.37 -1.23
CA LEU A 463 -6.86 11.50 -1.52
C LEU A 463 -6.51 10.06 -1.15
N ARG A 464 -7.43 9.34 -0.51
CA ARG A 464 -7.34 7.89 -0.24
C ARG A 464 -8.50 7.20 -0.95
N GLY A 465 -8.22 6.38 -1.96
CA GLY A 465 -9.26 5.80 -2.83
C GLY A 465 -10.18 6.87 -3.43
N GLY A 466 -9.63 8.03 -3.76
CA GLY A 466 -10.39 9.19 -4.21
C GLY A 466 -11.12 9.98 -3.10
N GLU A 467 -11.21 9.50 -1.86
CA GLU A 467 -11.81 10.28 -0.78
C GLU A 467 -10.82 11.35 -0.30
N VAL A 468 -11.27 12.61 -0.17
CA VAL A 468 -10.41 13.70 0.28
C VAL A 468 -10.16 13.64 1.79
N LEU A 469 -8.88 13.76 2.17
CA LEU A 469 -8.46 13.70 3.58
C LEU A 469 -7.88 15.03 4.09
N TYR A 470 -7.13 15.74 3.25
CA TYR A 470 -6.41 16.95 3.63
C TYR A 470 -6.03 17.77 2.40
N GLY A 471 -5.88 19.09 2.55
CA GLY A 471 -5.37 19.94 1.48
C GLY A 471 -5.68 21.42 1.66
N ASP A 472 -5.37 22.21 0.63
CA ASP A 472 -5.62 23.65 0.58
C ASP A 472 -7.14 23.95 0.69
N ASP A 473 -7.49 24.92 1.55
CA ASP A 473 -8.88 25.19 1.96
C ASP A 473 -9.83 25.41 0.78
N ALA A 474 -9.43 26.27 -0.17
CA ALA A 474 -10.25 26.62 -1.32
C ALA A 474 -10.49 25.44 -2.28
N LEU A 475 -9.50 24.54 -2.43
CA LEU A 475 -9.63 23.36 -3.28
C LEU A 475 -10.49 22.30 -2.60
N VAL A 476 -10.18 21.98 -1.34
CA VAL A 476 -10.90 20.95 -0.57
C VAL A 476 -12.37 21.31 -0.37
N ALA A 477 -12.69 22.59 -0.17
CA ALA A 477 -14.05 23.07 -0.03
C ALA A 477 -14.86 23.08 -1.34
N ASP A 478 -14.26 22.86 -2.50
CA ASP A 478 -15.00 22.75 -3.75
C ASP A 478 -15.85 21.47 -3.77
N GLY A 479 -17.11 21.58 -4.20
CA GLY A 479 -18.04 20.45 -4.25
C GLY A 479 -17.59 19.32 -5.16
N SER A 480 -16.75 19.60 -6.16
CA SER A 480 -16.15 18.58 -7.03
C SER A 480 -15.04 17.76 -6.34
N ILE A 481 -14.42 18.28 -5.28
CA ILE A 481 -13.42 17.55 -4.49
C ILE A 481 -14.08 16.77 -3.35
N GLY A 482 -15.16 17.31 -2.78
CA GLY A 482 -15.99 16.61 -1.81
C GLY A 482 -15.65 16.87 -0.34
N GLY A 483 -14.86 17.90 -0.03
CA GLY A 483 -14.39 18.19 1.33
C GLY A 483 -15.08 19.39 2.01
N MET A 484 -16.31 19.72 1.62
CA MET A 484 -17.06 20.87 2.14
C MET A 484 -17.23 20.84 3.68
N ASP A 485 -17.35 19.63 4.26
CA ASP A 485 -17.55 19.44 5.70
C ASP A 485 -16.23 19.20 6.46
N CYS A 486 -15.08 19.25 5.77
CA CYS A 486 -13.77 19.12 6.40
C CYS A 486 -13.43 20.33 7.28
N GLU A 487 -12.72 20.07 8.37
CA GLU A 487 -12.44 21.05 9.42
C GLU A 487 -11.25 21.94 9.04
N THR A 488 -11.37 23.25 9.24
CA THR A 488 -10.29 24.21 8.95
C THR A 488 -9.07 23.97 9.85
N LEU A 489 -7.89 23.97 9.25
CA LEU A 489 -6.60 23.76 9.90
C LEU A 489 -5.55 24.67 9.22
N PRO A 490 -5.32 25.90 9.70
CA PRO A 490 -4.24 26.73 9.16
C PRO A 490 -2.87 26.10 9.43
N VAL A 491 -2.02 26.02 8.40
CA VAL A 491 -0.68 25.41 8.45
C VAL A 491 0.33 26.37 7.83
N CYS A 492 1.30 26.83 8.63
CA CYS A 492 2.42 27.66 8.15
C CYS A 492 2.00 28.89 7.33
N GLY A 493 0.90 29.54 7.73
CA GLY A 493 0.34 30.71 7.04
C GLY A 493 -0.46 30.38 5.78
N ARG A 494 -0.69 29.10 5.45
CA ARG A 494 -1.63 28.66 4.42
C ARG A 494 -2.94 28.18 5.06
N ASP A 495 -4.05 28.57 4.44
CA ASP A 495 -5.37 28.07 4.83
C ASP A 495 -5.55 26.66 4.27
N LYS A 496 -5.73 25.68 5.17
CA LYS A 496 -5.93 24.26 4.84
C LYS A 496 -7.12 23.67 5.58
N ARG A 497 -7.52 22.46 5.17
CA ARG A 497 -8.55 21.64 5.82
C ARG A 497 -8.05 20.23 6.08
N ALA A 498 -8.58 19.60 7.12
CA ALA A 498 -8.44 18.18 7.40
C ALA A 498 -9.83 17.56 7.60
N CYS A 499 -10.08 16.41 6.97
CA CYS A 499 -11.39 15.78 6.90
C CYS A 499 -11.66 14.81 8.05
N VAL A 500 -11.13 15.07 9.26
CA VAL A 500 -11.15 14.12 10.40
C VAL A 500 -12.58 13.70 10.75
N LYS A 501 -13.48 14.66 10.99
CA LYS A 501 -14.87 14.34 11.32
C LYS A 501 -15.62 13.71 10.14
N GLN A 502 -15.36 14.19 8.93
CA GLN A 502 -16.05 13.72 7.73
C GLN A 502 -15.72 12.25 7.43
N ASP A 503 -14.44 11.91 7.50
CA ASP A 503 -13.92 10.58 7.19
C ASP A 503 -14.19 9.57 8.32
N ILE A 504 -13.98 9.96 9.58
CA ILE A 504 -14.14 9.03 10.73
C ILE A 504 -15.60 8.96 11.22
N GLY A 505 -16.32 10.08 11.16
CA GLY A 505 -17.68 10.21 11.67
C GLY A 505 -17.80 10.19 13.21
N GLY A 506 -19.04 10.01 13.68
CA GLY A 506 -19.37 9.94 15.11
C GLY A 506 -19.10 11.24 15.87
N SER A 507 -18.53 11.12 17.09
CA SER A 507 -18.15 12.26 17.93
C SER A 507 -16.70 12.71 17.74
N THR A 508 -15.95 12.06 16.85
CA THR A 508 -14.54 12.37 16.59
C THR A 508 -14.43 13.69 15.81
N THR A 509 -13.54 14.57 16.24
CA THR A 509 -13.29 15.88 15.60
C THR A 509 -11.80 16.17 15.58
N LEU A 510 -11.35 16.99 14.63
CA LEU A 510 -10.00 17.52 14.56
C LEU A 510 -9.58 18.16 15.90
N ALA A 511 -10.47 18.98 16.48
CA ALA A 511 -10.19 19.62 17.77
C ALA A 511 -10.03 18.59 18.91
N GLY A 512 -10.81 17.52 18.90
CA GLY A 512 -10.73 16.43 19.88
C GLY A 512 -9.41 15.68 19.81
N ILE A 513 -9.02 15.20 18.62
CA ILE A 513 -7.77 14.45 18.45
C ILE A 513 -6.54 15.33 18.71
N ARG A 514 -6.58 16.61 18.33
CA ARG A 514 -5.51 17.57 18.66
C ARG A 514 -5.37 17.77 20.17
N SER A 515 -6.49 17.95 20.86
CA SER A 515 -6.46 18.07 22.33
C SER A 515 -5.88 16.82 23.02
N ALA A 516 -6.09 15.64 22.44
CA ALA A 516 -5.54 14.39 22.95
C ALA A 516 -4.03 14.23 22.68
N GLY A 517 -3.58 14.60 21.48
CA GLY A 517 -2.22 14.30 21.01
C GLY A 517 -1.19 15.43 21.17
N GLU A 518 -1.58 16.70 21.10
CA GLU A 518 -0.65 17.84 21.13
C GLU A 518 0.08 18.00 22.47
N THR A 519 -0.42 17.36 23.54
CA THR A 519 0.29 17.30 24.83
C THR A 519 1.58 16.49 24.77
N TYR A 520 1.74 15.60 23.79
CA TYR A 520 2.93 14.77 23.64
C TYR A 520 3.92 15.37 22.67
N TYR A 521 3.45 15.75 21.48
CA TYR A 521 4.29 16.38 20.46
C TYR A 521 3.40 17.21 19.51
N PRO A 522 3.88 18.31 18.90
CA PRO A 522 3.05 19.14 18.01
C PRO A 522 2.50 18.37 16.80
N LEU A 523 1.41 18.86 16.21
CA LEU A 523 0.84 18.23 15.02
C LEU A 523 1.78 18.33 13.81
N PHE A 524 2.47 19.46 13.65
CA PHE A 524 3.40 19.70 12.56
C PHE A 524 4.45 20.74 12.94
N PHE A 525 5.50 20.83 12.12
CA PHE A 525 6.45 21.94 12.06
C PHE A 525 6.54 22.39 10.60
N CYS A 526 6.71 23.69 10.38
CA CYS A 526 6.94 24.24 9.04
C CYS A 526 8.31 23.83 8.52
N ASN A 527 8.52 23.86 7.21
CA ASN A 527 9.76 23.35 6.61
C ASN A 527 11.00 24.16 7.05
N ASP A 528 10.82 25.46 7.32
CA ASP A 528 11.83 26.38 7.82
C ASP A 528 12.07 26.26 9.34
N GLU A 529 11.29 25.45 10.04
CA GLU A 529 11.45 25.16 11.46
C GLU A 529 12.20 23.84 11.70
N VAL A 530 13.23 23.90 12.53
CA VAL A 530 13.94 22.72 13.06
C VAL A 530 13.41 22.47 14.48
N PRO A 531 12.69 21.36 14.73
CA PRO A 531 12.18 21.06 16.06
C PRO A 531 13.32 20.84 17.06
N THR A 532 13.22 21.40 18.25
CA THR A 532 14.31 21.39 19.24
C THR A 532 14.60 20.03 19.86
N ILE A 533 13.63 19.13 19.82
CA ILE A 533 13.74 17.77 20.37
C ILE A 533 13.57 16.71 19.29
N GLU A 534 13.68 17.07 18.01
CA GLU A 534 13.65 16.09 16.94
C GLU A 534 14.83 15.12 17.10
N PRO A 535 14.61 13.79 16.97
CA PRO A 535 15.72 12.85 16.97
C PRO A 535 16.73 13.18 15.87
N SER A 536 18.01 12.93 16.15
CA SER A 536 19.10 13.39 15.27
C SER A 536 19.08 12.63 13.94
N CYS A 537 19.26 13.36 12.84
CA CYS A 537 19.63 12.77 11.55
C CYS A 537 21.15 12.88 11.28
N ILE A 538 21.92 13.45 12.20
CA ILE A 538 23.37 13.60 12.07
C ILE A 538 24.03 12.34 12.66
N PRO A 539 24.75 11.52 11.87
CA PRO A 539 25.54 10.42 12.38
C PRO A 539 26.65 10.95 13.29
N TRP A 540 26.42 10.88 14.59
CA TRP A 540 27.36 11.41 15.58
C TRP A 540 27.93 10.31 16.46
N ARG A 541 29.22 10.43 16.80
CA ARG A 541 29.93 9.53 17.72
C ARG A 541 30.82 10.29 18.69
N THR A 542 31.00 9.71 19.88
CA THR A 542 31.90 10.25 20.90
C THR A 542 33.36 10.26 20.46
N GLU A 543 33.74 9.26 19.66
CA GLU A 543 35.08 9.00 19.19
C GLU A 543 35.55 10.05 18.16
N TYR A 544 34.62 10.68 17.43
CA TYR A 544 34.88 11.67 16.38
C TYR A 544 33.79 12.74 16.33
N SER A 545 33.67 13.48 17.43
CA SER A 545 32.65 14.52 17.66
C SER A 545 32.61 15.71 16.67
N LYS A 546 33.55 15.79 15.71
CA LYS A 546 33.62 16.90 14.75
C LYS A 546 32.71 16.70 13.52
N GLY A 547 32.24 15.48 13.27
CA GLY A 547 31.54 15.15 12.02
C GLY A 547 32.41 15.49 10.81
N ILE A 548 31.77 15.95 9.73
CA ILE A 548 32.42 16.34 8.48
C ILE A 548 33.46 17.46 8.72
N THR A 549 34.69 17.23 8.24
CA THR A 549 35.78 18.21 8.22
C THR A 549 36.51 18.20 6.88
N ALA A 550 37.51 19.08 6.70
CA ALA A 550 38.32 19.07 5.48
C ALA A 550 39.23 17.83 5.35
N ASP A 551 39.52 17.15 6.46
CA ASP A 551 40.40 15.98 6.51
C ASP A 551 39.62 14.65 6.57
N ASP A 552 38.29 14.71 6.69
CA ASP A 552 37.33 13.60 6.88
C ASP A 552 36.00 14.06 6.25
N SER A 553 35.84 13.78 4.95
CA SER A 553 34.85 14.48 4.11
C SER A 553 33.44 13.93 4.26
N ASP A 554 33.30 12.67 4.64
CA ASP A 554 32.03 12.03 4.94
C ASP A 554 31.71 12.04 6.45
N GLY A 555 32.67 12.40 7.31
CA GLY A 555 32.46 12.53 8.75
C GLY A 555 32.36 11.19 9.48
N ASP A 556 32.90 10.12 8.91
CA ASP A 556 32.85 8.77 9.47
C ASP A 556 33.88 8.53 10.59
N GLY A 557 34.78 9.49 10.81
CA GLY A 557 35.82 9.47 11.83
C GLY A 557 37.18 8.97 11.36
N ILE A 558 37.33 8.66 10.07
CA ILE A 558 38.56 8.22 9.41
C ILE A 558 39.03 9.33 8.47
N THR A 559 40.34 9.56 8.41
CA THR A 559 40.86 10.61 7.54
C THR A 559 40.83 10.18 6.09
N ASN A 560 40.57 11.11 5.17
CA ASN A 560 40.45 10.87 3.73
C ASN A 560 41.60 10.03 3.11
N ASP A 561 42.81 10.05 3.71
CA ASP A 561 43.98 9.29 3.24
C ASP A 561 44.09 7.86 3.79
N ALA A 562 43.34 7.55 4.85
CA ALA A 562 43.25 6.24 5.49
C ALA A 562 41.90 5.55 5.24
N ASP A 563 40.93 6.30 4.73
CA ASP A 563 39.56 5.89 4.46
C ASP A 563 39.45 5.12 3.13
N ASN A 564 38.77 3.96 3.14
CA ASN A 564 38.51 3.18 1.93
C ASN A 564 37.25 3.63 1.16
N CYS A 565 36.45 4.54 1.72
CA CYS A 565 35.36 5.26 1.05
C CYS A 565 35.30 6.76 1.43
N PRO A 566 36.29 7.59 1.02
CA PRO A 566 36.44 8.98 1.50
C PRO A 566 35.26 9.96 1.28
N SER A 567 34.22 9.57 0.55
CA SER A 567 33.01 10.37 0.31
C SER A 567 31.70 9.67 0.73
N ILE A 568 31.76 8.42 1.21
CA ILE A 568 30.59 7.62 1.59
C ILE A 568 30.77 7.11 3.01
N PHE A 569 29.97 7.67 3.92
CA PHE A 569 29.99 7.36 5.35
C PHE A 569 29.88 5.86 5.61
N ASN A 570 31.00 5.25 5.97
CA ASN A 570 31.12 3.80 6.21
C ASN A 570 31.97 3.49 7.47
N PRO A 571 31.60 4.06 8.64
CA PRO A 571 32.42 4.00 9.82
C PRO A 571 32.56 2.58 10.38
N ILE A 572 33.71 2.32 11.01
CA ILE A 572 33.96 1.05 11.72
C ILE A 572 32.91 0.82 12.82
N ARG A 573 32.19 -0.30 12.75
CA ARG A 573 31.23 -0.75 13.78
C ARG A 573 31.91 -1.71 14.77
N PRO A 574 31.34 -1.89 15.98
CA PRO A 574 31.77 -2.93 16.92
C PRO A 574 31.88 -4.34 16.31
N LEU A 575 31.09 -4.64 15.27
CA LEU A 575 31.11 -5.93 14.59
C LEU A 575 32.28 -6.09 13.57
N ASP A 576 32.89 -5.00 13.10
CA ASP A 576 33.82 -4.97 11.95
C ASP A 576 35.31 -5.24 12.30
N GLY A 577 35.62 -5.63 13.54
CA GLY A 577 36.97 -6.08 13.88
C GLY A 577 38.09 -5.03 13.77
N ALA A 578 37.72 -3.73 13.82
CA ALA A 578 38.60 -2.56 13.79
C ALA A 578 39.13 -2.11 12.41
N ALA A 579 38.48 -2.50 11.31
CA ALA A 579 38.74 -1.96 9.97
C ALA A 579 37.42 -1.66 9.25
N GLN A 580 37.44 -0.75 8.27
CA GLN A 580 36.31 -0.58 7.35
C GLN A 580 36.14 -1.84 6.51
N ALA A 581 34.91 -2.13 6.10
CA ALA A 581 34.60 -3.32 5.31
C ALA A 581 35.15 -3.18 3.88
N ASP A 582 35.75 -4.26 3.39
CA ASP A 582 36.40 -4.43 2.08
C ASP A 582 36.52 -5.96 1.87
N ILE A 583 35.45 -6.57 1.37
CA ILE A 583 35.27 -8.03 1.37
C ILE A 583 36.11 -8.73 0.30
N ASP A 584 36.44 -8.06 -0.80
CA ASP A 584 37.28 -8.62 -1.87
C ASP A 584 38.77 -8.21 -1.80
N GLY A 585 39.10 -7.21 -0.98
CA GLY A 585 40.46 -6.80 -0.63
C GLY A 585 41.13 -5.91 -1.67
N ASP A 586 40.37 -5.20 -2.50
CA ASP A 586 40.88 -4.31 -3.54
C ASP A 586 41.25 -2.90 -3.03
N LYS A 587 40.86 -2.60 -1.78
CA LYS A 587 41.02 -1.33 -1.01
C LYS A 587 39.97 -0.24 -1.30
N VAL A 588 38.94 -0.55 -2.07
CA VAL A 588 37.70 0.21 -2.12
C VAL A 588 36.77 -0.41 -1.08
N GLY A 589 36.12 0.41 -0.26
CA GLY A 589 35.24 -0.13 0.77
C GLY A 589 33.91 -0.62 0.19
N ASP A 590 33.32 -1.64 0.81
CA ASP A 590 32.05 -2.25 0.35
C ASP A 590 30.95 -1.21 0.07
N ALA A 591 30.90 -0.11 0.83
CA ALA A 591 29.86 0.92 0.71
C ALA A 591 29.97 1.82 -0.54
N CYS A 592 31.15 1.91 -1.14
CA CYS A 592 31.44 2.75 -2.30
C CYS A 592 32.00 1.96 -3.49
N ASP A 593 32.13 0.65 -3.34
CA ASP A 593 32.56 -0.26 -4.39
C ASP A 593 31.39 -0.62 -5.31
N ALA A 594 31.58 -0.45 -6.61
CA ALA A 594 30.60 -0.83 -7.63
C ALA A 594 30.51 -2.36 -7.84
N CYS A 595 31.56 -3.09 -7.43
CA CYS A 595 31.67 -4.53 -7.50
C CYS A 595 32.21 -5.13 -6.19
N PRO A 596 31.47 -5.03 -5.06
CA PRO A 596 31.97 -5.41 -3.73
C PRO A 596 32.56 -6.82 -3.59
N PHE A 597 32.22 -7.73 -4.50
CA PHE A 597 32.66 -9.14 -4.47
C PHE A 597 33.66 -9.50 -5.57
N ASP A 598 34.16 -8.53 -6.35
CA ASP A 598 35.06 -8.74 -7.47
C ASP A 598 36.09 -7.62 -7.59
N ALA A 599 37.26 -7.88 -7.00
CA ALA A 599 38.43 -6.99 -6.96
C ALA A 599 39.02 -6.60 -8.33
N SER A 600 38.38 -7.02 -9.43
CA SER A 600 38.72 -6.62 -10.80
C SER A 600 37.72 -5.67 -11.45
N ASP A 601 36.68 -5.23 -10.73
CA ASP A 601 35.60 -4.35 -11.21
C ASP A 601 34.87 -4.88 -12.45
N ALA A 602 34.78 -6.20 -12.60
CA ALA A 602 34.24 -6.85 -13.79
C ALA A 602 32.79 -7.35 -13.64
N CYS A 603 32.12 -7.00 -12.54
CA CYS A 603 30.74 -7.38 -12.28
C CYS A 603 29.75 -6.63 -13.20
N LYS A 604 28.54 -7.19 -13.34
CA LYS A 604 27.44 -6.51 -14.04
C LYS A 604 26.68 -5.66 -13.02
N PRO A 605 26.46 -4.35 -13.28
CA PRO A 605 25.61 -3.54 -12.43
C PRO A 605 24.21 -4.15 -12.31
N LEU A 606 23.70 -4.15 -11.08
CA LEU A 606 22.32 -4.48 -10.76
C LEU A 606 21.53 -3.17 -10.64
N ASP A 607 20.21 -3.26 -10.77
CA ASP A 607 19.30 -2.11 -10.63
C ASP A 607 18.17 -2.52 -9.69
N ALA A 608 18.03 -1.82 -8.56
CA ALA A 608 16.97 -2.08 -7.60
C ALA A 608 15.56 -1.77 -8.16
N ASN A 609 15.47 -1.10 -9.32
CA ASN A 609 14.23 -0.81 -10.03
C ASN A 609 13.92 -1.83 -11.16
N ASP A 610 14.80 -2.79 -11.44
CA ASP A 610 14.62 -3.90 -12.40
C ASP A 610 15.28 -5.14 -11.77
N ILE A 611 14.64 -5.66 -10.71
CA ILE A 611 15.29 -6.62 -9.80
C ILE A 611 15.53 -7.99 -10.44
N ASP A 612 14.71 -8.38 -11.42
CA ASP A 612 14.87 -9.62 -12.17
C ASP A 612 15.78 -9.48 -13.42
N GLY A 613 16.09 -8.24 -13.80
CA GLY A 613 17.05 -7.88 -14.85
C GLY A 613 16.55 -8.17 -16.25
N ASP A 614 15.23 -8.20 -16.46
CA ASP A 614 14.61 -8.41 -17.76
C ASP A 614 14.53 -7.12 -18.60
N GLY A 615 14.75 -5.95 -17.99
CA GLY A 615 14.75 -4.65 -18.66
C GLY A 615 13.40 -3.94 -18.66
N ILE A 616 12.39 -4.46 -17.97
CA ILE A 616 11.17 -3.77 -17.59
C ILE A 616 11.32 -3.33 -16.12
N MET A 617 11.05 -2.05 -15.85
CA MET A 617 11.16 -1.54 -14.48
C MET A 617 10.00 -2.05 -13.63
N ASN A 618 10.26 -2.37 -12.35
CA ASN A 618 9.32 -2.95 -11.39
C ASN A 618 7.94 -2.26 -11.36
N GLY A 619 7.88 -0.94 -11.62
CA GLY A 619 6.62 -0.20 -11.61
C GLY A 619 5.70 -0.46 -12.82
N SER A 620 6.29 -0.84 -13.95
CA SER A 620 5.58 -1.25 -15.17
C SER A 620 5.54 -2.76 -15.36
N ASP A 621 6.36 -3.49 -14.62
CA ASP A 621 6.48 -4.95 -14.68
C ASP A 621 5.29 -5.65 -14.01
N ASN A 622 4.65 -6.59 -14.72
CA ASN A 622 3.61 -7.45 -14.16
C ASN A 622 4.18 -8.69 -13.44
N CYS A 623 5.49 -8.91 -13.50
CA CYS A 623 6.22 -9.89 -12.71
C CYS A 623 7.59 -9.36 -12.22
N PRO A 624 7.63 -8.38 -11.30
CA PRO A 624 8.88 -7.75 -10.87
C PRO A 624 9.98 -8.73 -10.39
N GLU A 625 9.59 -9.91 -9.91
CA GLU A 625 10.52 -10.93 -9.39
C GLU A 625 10.80 -12.09 -10.38
N ALA A 626 10.24 -12.04 -11.60
CA ALA A 626 10.30 -13.14 -12.55
C ALA A 626 10.31 -12.70 -14.02
N ALA A 627 11.52 -12.63 -14.57
CA ALA A 627 11.81 -12.12 -15.90
C ALA A 627 10.86 -12.61 -17.00
N ASN A 628 10.11 -11.67 -17.58
CA ASN A 628 9.10 -11.88 -18.63
C ASN A 628 8.93 -10.65 -19.55
N LYS A 629 9.92 -10.40 -20.40
CA LYS A 629 9.94 -9.31 -21.40
C LYS A 629 8.69 -9.13 -22.27
N ASP A 630 7.89 -10.17 -22.46
CA ASP A 630 6.66 -10.11 -23.25
C ASP A 630 5.45 -9.60 -22.46
N GLN A 631 5.56 -9.53 -21.13
CA GLN A 631 4.55 -9.05 -20.18
C GLN A 631 3.20 -9.72 -20.43
N ALA A 632 3.23 -11.01 -20.80
CA ALA A 632 2.02 -11.79 -21.03
C ALA A 632 1.23 -11.90 -19.72
N ASP A 633 -0.06 -11.60 -19.78
CA ASP A 633 -1.02 -11.68 -18.69
C ASP A 633 -2.33 -12.16 -19.33
N LYS A 634 -2.57 -13.47 -19.23
CA LYS A 634 -3.62 -14.15 -19.99
C LYS A 634 -5.01 -13.87 -19.45
N ASP A 635 -5.16 -13.69 -18.14
CA ASP A 635 -6.45 -13.47 -17.48
C ASP A 635 -6.69 -12.00 -17.08
N SER A 636 -5.70 -11.14 -17.36
CA SER A 636 -5.76 -9.68 -17.24
C SER A 636 -5.97 -9.19 -15.81
N ASP A 637 -5.37 -9.90 -14.86
CA ASP A 637 -5.49 -9.59 -13.44
C ASP A 637 -4.35 -8.67 -12.92
N GLY A 638 -3.34 -8.42 -13.77
CA GLY A 638 -2.18 -7.58 -13.46
C GLY A 638 -0.94 -8.37 -13.01
N HIS A 639 -1.04 -9.68 -12.81
CA HIS A 639 0.08 -10.59 -12.61
C HIS A 639 0.43 -11.26 -13.94
N GLY A 640 1.71 -11.29 -14.30
CA GLY A 640 2.12 -11.93 -15.54
C GLY A 640 2.11 -13.46 -15.47
N ASP A 641 1.91 -14.12 -16.61
CA ASP A 641 1.91 -15.60 -16.77
C ASP A 641 3.20 -16.27 -16.20
N ALA A 642 4.28 -15.52 -15.98
CA ALA A 642 5.55 -16.00 -15.47
C ALA A 642 5.62 -16.10 -13.93
N CYS A 643 4.86 -15.26 -13.23
CA CYS A 643 4.79 -15.18 -11.77
C CYS A 643 3.39 -15.54 -11.24
N ASP A 644 2.41 -15.68 -12.12
CA ASP A 644 1.07 -16.11 -11.77
C ASP A 644 0.90 -17.63 -11.92
N ASP A 645 0.76 -18.32 -10.78
CA ASP A 645 0.46 -19.75 -10.74
C ASP A 645 -1.06 -20.02 -10.76
N CYS A 646 -1.89 -18.98 -10.85
CA CYS A 646 -3.33 -19.04 -10.68
C CYS A 646 -4.06 -19.27 -12.01
N PRO A 647 -5.09 -20.15 -12.03
CA PRO A 647 -5.88 -20.38 -13.22
C PRO A 647 -7.01 -19.35 -13.41
N GLU A 648 -7.33 -18.58 -12.38
CA GLU A 648 -8.41 -17.59 -12.31
C GLU A 648 -7.83 -16.27 -11.76
N PRO A 649 -8.35 -15.09 -12.18
CA PRO A 649 -7.83 -13.80 -11.77
C PRO A 649 -7.71 -13.60 -10.26
N ASN A 650 -6.54 -13.16 -9.79
CA ASN A 650 -6.19 -12.87 -8.40
C ASN A 650 -5.78 -11.41 -8.22
N PHE A 651 -6.65 -10.49 -8.62
CA PHE A 651 -6.44 -9.03 -8.52
C PHE A 651 -5.90 -8.61 -7.15
N GLY A 652 -4.66 -8.12 -7.15
CA GLY A 652 -4.04 -7.53 -5.97
C GLY A 652 -3.39 -8.50 -4.98
N THR A 653 -3.45 -9.82 -5.18
CA THR A 653 -2.87 -10.81 -4.25
C THR A 653 -2.08 -11.88 -5.00
N SER A 654 -0.97 -12.35 -4.42
CA SER A 654 -0.20 -13.49 -4.99
C SER A 654 -0.79 -14.87 -4.62
N ILE A 655 -1.83 -14.91 -3.78
CA ILE A 655 -2.51 -16.15 -3.40
C ILE A 655 -3.60 -16.49 -4.42
N CYS A 656 -3.51 -17.69 -5.00
CA CYS A 656 -4.54 -18.13 -5.91
C CYS A 656 -5.90 -18.30 -5.23
N PRO A 657 -6.97 -17.69 -5.79
CA PRO A 657 -8.30 -17.97 -5.35
C PRO A 657 -8.58 -19.47 -5.53
N PRO A 658 -9.41 -20.07 -4.66
CA PRO A 658 -9.89 -21.41 -4.93
C PRO A 658 -10.64 -21.42 -6.27
N PRO A 659 -10.67 -22.57 -6.98
CA PRO A 659 -11.40 -22.69 -8.22
C PRO A 659 -12.85 -22.19 -8.08
N ALA A 660 -13.33 -21.48 -9.09
CA ALA A 660 -14.70 -21.00 -9.14
C ALA A 660 -15.67 -22.16 -8.90
N THR A 661 -16.56 -21.99 -7.92
CA THR A 661 -17.53 -22.98 -7.48
C THR A 661 -18.92 -22.40 -7.64
N ASP A 662 -19.83 -23.14 -8.27
CA ASP A 662 -21.22 -22.70 -8.44
C ASP A 662 -21.88 -22.45 -7.07
N ILE A 663 -22.69 -21.39 -6.98
CA ILE A 663 -23.44 -21.06 -5.76
C ILE A 663 -24.29 -22.26 -5.33
N GLU A 664 -24.88 -23.00 -6.26
CA GLU A 664 -25.66 -24.22 -5.97
C GLU A 664 -24.84 -25.31 -5.28
N VAL A 665 -23.53 -25.41 -5.53
CA VAL A 665 -22.64 -26.36 -4.85
C VAL A 665 -22.29 -25.83 -3.46
N ILE A 666 -22.01 -24.53 -3.35
CA ILE A 666 -21.71 -23.88 -2.07
C ILE A 666 -22.91 -23.98 -1.11
N ARG A 667 -24.12 -23.72 -1.60
CA ARG A 667 -25.34 -23.61 -0.79
C ARG A 667 -26.05 -24.92 -0.52
N ASN A 668 -25.83 -25.97 -1.31
CA ASN A 668 -26.53 -27.24 -1.14
C ASN A 668 -25.68 -28.23 -0.31
N PRO A 669 -26.05 -28.53 0.95
CA PRO A 669 -25.26 -29.43 1.81
C PRO A 669 -25.17 -30.87 1.27
N ALA A 670 -26.03 -31.24 0.31
CA ALA A 670 -26.00 -32.55 -0.34
C ALA A 670 -25.16 -32.56 -1.64
N ALA A 671 -24.65 -31.43 -2.11
CA ALA A 671 -23.85 -31.36 -3.32
C ALA A 671 -22.46 -32.00 -3.12
N PRO A 672 -21.99 -32.85 -4.05
CA PRO A 672 -20.60 -33.28 -4.06
C PRO A 672 -19.68 -32.07 -4.24
N GLY A 673 -18.80 -31.83 -3.28
CA GLY A 673 -17.91 -30.66 -3.30
C GLY A 673 -18.42 -29.46 -2.49
N HIS A 674 -19.54 -29.60 -1.75
CA HIS A 674 -19.96 -28.59 -0.79
C HIS A 674 -18.79 -28.21 0.17
N PRO A 675 -18.44 -26.92 0.28
CA PRO A 675 -17.31 -26.46 1.06
C PRO A 675 -17.48 -26.74 2.55
N ALA A 676 -16.36 -26.98 3.25
CA ALA A 676 -16.39 -26.96 4.71
C ALA A 676 -16.57 -25.52 5.20
N VAL A 677 -17.31 -25.32 6.30
CA VAL A 677 -17.40 -24.02 6.96
C VAL A 677 -15.99 -23.49 7.25
N LYS A 678 -15.77 -22.19 6.98
CA LYS A 678 -14.47 -21.48 7.00
C LYS A 678 -13.50 -21.81 5.86
N SER A 679 -13.92 -22.53 4.83
CA SER A 679 -13.10 -22.64 3.62
C SER A 679 -13.25 -21.41 2.73
N GLN A 680 -12.18 -21.07 2.01
CA GLN A 680 -12.27 -20.09 0.94
C GLN A 680 -13.10 -20.65 -0.21
N VAL A 681 -13.90 -19.78 -0.83
CA VAL A 681 -14.69 -20.05 -2.04
C VAL A 681 -14.59 -18.86 -2.98
N THR A 682 -14.70 -19.15 -4.29
CA THR A 682 -14.81 -18.14 -5.35
C THR A 682 -16.08 -18.40 -6.14
N ILE A 683 -16.87 -17.36 -6.36
CA ILE A 683 -18.02 -17.38 -7.26
C ILE A 683 -17.80 -16.35 -8.37
N THR A 684 -18.11 -16.70 -9.61
CA THR A 684 -17.94 -15.81 -10.77
C THR A 684 -19.28 -15.59 -11.47
N GLY A 685 -19.46 -14.43 -12.09
CA GLY A 685 -20.66 -14.15 -12.88
C GLY A 685 -21.98 -14.07 -12.12
N ALA A 686 -21.94 -13.81 -10.81
CA ALA A 686 -23.13 -13.64 -10.01
C ALA A 686 -23.69 -12.22 -10.17
N TYR A 687 -25.01 -12.06 -10.07
CA TYR A 687 -25.67 -10.75 -10.15
C TYR A 687 -26.09 -10.28 -8.77
N VAL A 688 -25.78 -9.04 -8.43
CA VAL A 688 -26.27 -8.40 -7.21
C VAL A 688 -27.78 -8.21 -7.33
N THR A 689 -28.55 -8.88 -6.47
CA THR A 689 -30.02 -8.88 -6.52
C THR A 689 -30.66 -7.91 -5.55
N ALA A 690 -29.99 -7.64 -4.42
CA ALA A 690 -30.44 -6.72 -3.37
C ALA A 690 -29.26 -6.26 -2.51
N LEU A 691 -29.39 -5.11 -1.87
CA LEU A 691 -28.47 -4.62 -0.84
C LEU A 691 -29.23 -4.51 0.48
N ARG A 692 -28.60 -4.89 1.59
CA ARG A 692 -29.14 -4.53 2.90
C ARG A 692 -29.06 -3.02 3.11
N ALA A 693 -30.01 -2.48 3.86
CA ALA A 693 -29.99 -1.06 4.21
C ALA A 693 -28.64 -0.70 4.89
N PRO A 694 -28.11 0.52 4.67
CA PRO A 694 -26.82 0.94 5.21
C PRO A 694 -26.89 1.27 6.72
N THR A 695 -27.73 0.57 7.48
CA THR A 695 -27.94 0.75 8.91
C THR A 695 -27.47 -0.50 9.68
N GLY A 696 -27.01 -0.30 10.91
CA GLY A 696 -26.49 -1.39 11.76
C GLY A 696 -25.11 -1.94 11.35
N THR A 697 -24.75 -3.09 11.93
CA THR A 697 -23.43 -3.74 11.81
C THR A 697 -23.45 -5.03 10.99
N SER A 698 -24.58 -5.34 10.35
CA SER A 698 -24.76 -6.53 9.51
C SER A 698 -25.10 -6.14 8.07
N ARG A 699 -24.21 -5.32 7.49
CA ARG A 699 -24.28 -4.87 6.11
C ARG A 699 -23.81 -5.95 5.16
N GLY A 700 -24.22 -5.82 3.90
CA GLY A 700 -23.92 -6.78 2.86
C GLY A 700 -24.90 -6.69 1.72
N PHE A 701 -24.79 -7.64 0.81
CA PHE A 701 -25.60 -7.70 -0.39
C PHE A 701 -25.91 -9.14 -0.77
N TYR A 702 -26.99 -9.34 -1.50
CA TYR A 702 -27.41 -10.64 -1.99
C TYR A 702 -26.98 -10.79 -3.43
N VAL A 703 -26.46 -11.97 -3.77
CA VAL A 703 -26.11 -12.31 -5.15
C VAL A 703 -26.80 -13.59 -5.57
N GLN A 704 -27.11 -13.67 -6.86
CA GLN A 704 -27.67 -14.87 -7.47
C GLN A 704 -27.08 -15.03 -8.87
N ASN A 705 -26.80 -16.26 -9.28
CA ASN A 705 -26.47 -16.52 -10.68
C ASN A 705 -27.75 -16.39 -11.56
N THR A 706 -27.63 -16.65 -12.87
CA THR A 706 -28.79 -16.62 -13.78
C THR A 706 -29.72 -17.84 -13.66
N SER A 707 -29.37 -18.81 -12.82
CA SER A 707 -30.16 -20.00 -12.53
C SER A 707 -31.35 -19.62 -11.64
N LEU A 708 -32.51 -20.20 -11.94
CA LEU A 708 -33.69 -20.13 -11.09
C LEU A 708 -33.89 -21.43 -10.29
N ASN A 709 -32.89 -22.32 -10.30
CA ASN A 709 -32.91 -23.55 -9.53
C ASN A 709 -32.73 -23.23 -8.03
N PRO A 710 -33.15 -24.12 -7.13
CA PRO A 710 -32.86 -23.94 -5.72
C PRO A 710 -31.34 -23.86 -5.46
N TYR A 711 -30.95 -23.16 -4.40
CA TYR A 711 -29.58 -22.92 -3.92
C TYR A 711 -28.74 -21.96 -4.79
N SER A 712 -29.37 -21.20 -5.68
CA SER A 712 -28.64 -20.36 -6.65
C SER A 712 -28.28 -18.96 -6.14
N GLY A 713 -28.61 -18.64 -4.89
CA GLY A 713 -28.34 -17.34 -4.27
C GLY A 713 -27.61 -17.47 -2.95
N ILE A 714 -26.81 -16.47 -2.59
CA ILE A 714 -26.07 -16.41 -1.33
C ILE A 714 -25.92 -14.97 -0.85
N PHE A 715 -25.84 -14.79 0.46
CA PHE A 715 -25.59 -13.49 1.08
C PHE A 715 -24.08 -13.24 1.21
N VAL A 716 -23.65 -12.02 0.91
CA VAL A 716 -22.26 -11.58 1.06
C VAL A 716 -22.19 -10.55 2.16
N PHE A 717 -21.50 -10.89 3.24
CA PHE A 717 -21.41 -10.11 4.46
C PHE A 717 -20.19 -9.18 4.42
N THR A 718 -20.44 -7.87 4.61
CA THR A 718 -19.40 -6.83 4.61
C THR A 718 -19.21 -6.18 5.99
N GLY A 719 -19.79 -6.76 7.04
CA GLY A 719 -19.71 -6.21 8.40
C GLY A 719 -20.36 -4.84 8.51
N SER A 720 -19.59 -3.83 8.89
CA SER A 720 -20.03 -2.43 8.91
C SER A 720 -19.66 -1.64 7.66
N ALA A 721 -18.96 -2.24 6.69
CA ALA A 721 -18.63 -1.56 5.44
C ALA A 721 -19.88 -1.49 4.55
N THR A 722 -20.14 -0.32 3.97
CA THR A 722 -21.16 -0.18 2.91
C THR A 722 -20.66 -0.92 1.68
N PRO A 723 -21.42 -1.86 1.10
CA PRO A 723 -21.01 -2.52 -0.13
C PRO A 723 -20.91 -1.52 -1.29
N ASP A 724 -19.78 -1.51 -1.99
CA ASP A 724 -19.59 -0.71 -3.20
C ASP A 724 -20.05 -1.48 -4.45
N VAL A 725 -21.33 -1.83 -4.47
CA VAL A 725 -21.98 -2.52 -5.59
C VAL A 725 -23.40 -2.00 -5.78
N GLN A 726 -24.00 -2.26 -6.94
CA GLN A 726 -25.39 -1.90 -7.25
C GLN A 726 -26.18 -3.11 -7.73
N VAL A 727 -27.50 -3.12 -7.50
CA VAL A 727 -28.38 -4.14 -8.05
C VAL A 727 -28.24 -4.18 -9.57
N GLY A 728 -28.00 -5.38 -10.11
CA GLY A 728 -27.74 -5.63 -11.52
C GLY A 728 -26.26 -5.75 -11.88
N ASN A 729 -25.33 -5.33 -11.01
CA ASN A 729 -23.91 -5.54 -11.26
C ASN A 729 -23.62 -7.03 -11.35
N ARG A 730 -22.78 -7.40 -12.32
CA ARG A 730 -22.23 -8.74 -12.46
C ARG A 730 -20.88 -8.77 -11.74
N VAL A 731 -20.70 -9.69 -10.81
CA VAL A 731 -19.56 -9.72 -9.90
C VAL A 731 -18.90 -11.09 -9.81
N THR A 732 -17.59 -11.06 -9.58
CA THR A 732 -16.79 -12.16 -9.04
C THR A 732 -16.50 -11.88 -7.58
N ILE A 733 -16.63 -12.89 -6.73
CA ILE A 733 -16.45 -12.77 -5.29
C ILE A 733 -15.59 -13.92 -4.79
N THR A 734 -14.48 -13.60 -4.15
CA THR A 734 -13.67 -14.55 -3.39
C THR A 734 -13.78 -14.23 -1.91
N GLY A 735 -14.04 -15.22 -1.07
CA GLY A 735 -14.16 -14.99 0.37
C GLY A 735 -14.25 -16.28 1.14
N THR A 736 -14.63 -16.20 2.42
CA THR A 736 -14.74 -17.35 3.31
C THR A 736 -16.20 -17.75 3.45
N TYR A 737 -16.53 -18.98 3.03
CA TYR A 737 -17.85 -19.55 3.27
C TYR A 737 -18.09 -19.77 4.77
N ASP A 738 -19.24 -19.32 5.27
CA ASP A 738 -19.63 -19.46 6.66
C ASP A 738 -21.12 -19.80 6.82
N GLU A 739 -21.45 -20.33 8.00
CA GLU A 739 -22.82 -20.59 8.45
C GLU A 739 -23.07 -19.80 9.73
N TYR A 740 -23.67 -18.62 9.57
CA TYR A 740 -23.89 -17.70 10.69
C TYR A 740 -25.33 -17.77 11.18
N TYR A 741 -25.55 -18.42 12.32
CA TYR A 741 -26.91 -18.71 12.82
C TYR A 741 -27.82 -19.31 11.74
N SER A 742 -27.30 -20.27 10.97
CA SER A 742 -28.02 -20.95 9.87
C SER A 742 -28.32 -20.10 8.63
N LEU A 743 -27.77 -18.88 8.52
CA LEU A 743 -27.65 -18.18 7.25
C LEU A 743 -26.33 -18.59 6.59
N SER A 744 -26.38 -19.16 5.40
CA SER A 744 -25.13 -19.36 4.64
C SER A 744 -24.68 -18.08 3.96
N GLU A 745 -23.44 -17.69 4.22
CA GLU A 745 -22.88 -16.43 3.76
C GLU A 745 -21.42 -16.55 3.29
N ILE A 746 -20.96 -15.56 2.55
CA ILE A 746 -19.54 -15.32 2.27
C ILE A 746 -19.08 -14.14 3.11
N THR A 747 -18.05 -14.36 3.92
CA THR A 747 -17.41 -13.36 4.79
C THR A 747 -16.03 -12.99 4.27
N ASN A 748 -15.51 -11.83 4.70
CA ASN A 748 -14.25 -11.26 4.20
C ASN A 748 -14.17 -11.25 2.65
N PRO A 749 -15.21 -10.74 1.96
CA PRO A 749 -15.27 -10.82 0.52
C PRO A 749 -14.30 -9.84 -0.15
N ILE A 750 -13.57 -10.34 -1.14
CA ILE A 750 -12.96 -9.58 -2.22
C ILE A 750 -13.97 -9.60 -3.38
N VAL A 751 -14.38 -8.43 -3.87
CA VAL A 751 -15.44 -8.29 -4.87
C VAL A 751 -14.90 -7.54 -6.08
N THR A 752 -14.98 -8.17 -7.25
CA THR A 752 -14.65 -7.56 -8.54
C THR A 752 -15.92 -7.35 -9.35
N ILE A 753 -16.18 -6.13 -9.81
CA ILE A 753 -17.30 -5.83 -10.71
C ILE A 753 -16.88 -6.13 -12.15
N GLU A 754 -17.43 -7.19 -12.72
CA GLU A 754 -17.19 -7.60 -14.12
C GLU A 754 -18.02 -6.76 -15.09
N ASP A 755 -19.22 -6.31 -14.68
CA ASP A 755 -20.12 -5.44 -15.44
C ASP A 755 -20.89 -4.53 -14.47
N SER A 756 -20.79 -3.21 -14.69
CA SER A 756 -21.45 -2.18 -13.89
C SER A 756 -22.91 -1.92 -14.28
N GLY A 757 -23.48 -2.75 -15.16
CA GLY A 757 -24.90 -2.70 -15.52
C GLY A 757 -25.83 -2.76 -14.32
N THR A 758 -27.02 -2.18 -14.47
CA THR A 758 -28.02 -2.04 -13.37
C THR A 758 -29.30 -2.84 -13.63
N ALA A 759 -29.26 -3.79 -14.56
CA ALA A 759 -30.41 -4.59 -14.97
C ALA A 759 -30.14 -6.07 -14.67
N LEU A 760 -31.10 -6.74 -14.03
CA LEU A 760 -31.03 -8.19 -13.83
C LEU A 760 -31.43 -8.91 -15.12
N PRO A 761 -30.70 -9.95 -15.55
CA PRO A 761 -30.99 -10.69 -16.78
C PRO A 761 -32.05 -11.79 -16.58
N PHE A 762 -32.67 -11.87 -15.40
CA PHE A 762 -33.68 -12.87 -15.05
C PHE A 762 -34.83 -12.28 -14.23
N ASP A 763 -35.99 -12.93 -14.32
CA ASP A 763 -37.17 -12.63 -13.51
C ASP A 763 -37.07 -13.33 -12.13
N PRO A 764 -37.75 -12.80 -11.08
CA PRO A 764 -37.85 -13.47 -9.78
C PRO A 764 -38.47 -14.88 -9.88
N VAL A 765 -38.06 -15.80 -9.00
CA VAL A 765 -38.67 -17.13 -8.89
C VAL A 765 -40.09 -17.00 -8.35
N VAL A 766 -41.08 -17.53 -9.09
CA VAL A 766 -42.49 -17.45 -8.69
C VAL A 766 -42.84 -18.56 -7.71
N ILE A 767 -43.19 -18.18 -6.48
CA ILE A 767 -43.62 -19.06 -5.40
C ILE A 767 -45.14 -18.98 -5.23
N MET A 768 -45.82 -20.05 -5.63
CA MET A 768 -47.28 -20.13 -5.65
C MET A 768 -47.91 -20.23 -4.26
N ASN A 769 -47.26 -20.93 -3.33
CA ASN A 769 -47.71 -21.06 -1.95
C ASN A 769 -46.68 -20.41 -1.01
N PRO A 770 -46.97 -19.25 -0.41
CA PRO A 770 -46.02 -18.56 0.47
C PRO A 770 -45.56 -19.42 1.65
N GLY A 771 -46.40 -20.37 2.11
CA GLY A 771 -46.05 -21.28 3.20
C GLY A 771 -44.91 -22.24 2.86
N ASP A 772 -44.58 -22.44 1.58
CA ASP A 772 -43.47 -23.30 1.19
C ASP A 772 -42.11 -22.65 1.50
N ILE A 773 -42.04 -21.31 1.52
CA ILE A 773 -40.84 -20.52 1.83
C ILE A 773 -40.88 -19.81 3.19
N ALA A 774 -41.98 -19.97 3.95
CA ALA A 774 -42.07 -19.47 5.31
C ALA A 774 -41.19 -20.30 6.27
N THR A 775 -41.02 -19.84 7.51
CA THR A 775 -40.29 -20.60 8.56
C THR A 775 -40.86 -22.01 8.73
N GLY A 776 -40.01 -23.03 8.51
CA GLY A 776 -40.39 -24.44 8.54
C GLY A 776 -41.01 -24.98 7.24
N GLY A 777 -41.11 -24.16 6.20
CA GLY A 777 -41.53 -24.56 4.85
C GLY A 777 -40.48 -25.42 4.15
N THR A 778 -40.91 -26.28 3.23
CA THR A 778 -40.02 -27.27 2.58
C THR A 778 -39.06 -26.65 1.57
N LEU A 779 -39.31 -25.41 1.13
CA LEU A 779 -38.52 -24.71 0.13
C LEU A 779 -37.70 -23.56 0.72
N ALA A 780 -37.93 -23.17 1.98
CA ALA A 780 -37.36 -21.96 2.58
C ALA A 780 -35.82 -21.93 2.50
N GLU A 781 -35.15 -22.97 3.00
CA GLU A 781 -33.69 -23.11 2.94
C GLU A 781 -33.15 -23.08 1.50
N SER A 782 -33.85 -23.78 0.59
CA SER A 782 -33.37 -23.93 -0.77
C SER A 782 -33.59 -22.70 -1.65
N TYR A 783 -34.36 -21.71 -1.20
CA TYR A 783 -34.45 -20.40 -1.85
C TYR A 783 -33.90 -19.28 -0.96
N GLU A 784 -33.18 -19.60 0.12
CA GLU A 784 -32.48 -18.60 0.91
C GLU A 784 -31.57 -17.75 0.01
N SER A 785 -31.54 -16.45 0.26
CA SER A 785 -30.80 -15.44 -0.49
C SER A 785 -31.21 -15.26 -1.96
N MET A 786 -32.24 -15.96 -2.44
CA MET A 786 -32.71 -15.83 -3.83
C MET A 786 -33.81 -14.78 -3.98
N LEU A 787 -33.88 -14.17 -5.17
CA LEU A 787 -34.93 -13.24 -5.55
C LEU A 787 -36.21 -14.01 -5.91
N VAL A 788 -37.23 -13.89 -5.06
CA VAL A 788 -38.50 -14.61 -5.19
C VAL A 788 -39.69 -13.65 -5.29
N LYS A 789 -40.79 -14.15 -5.81
CA LYS A 789 -42.07 -13.45 -5.93
C LYS A 789 -43.21 -14.35 -5.49
N THR A 790 -44.05 -13.86 -4.60
CA THR A 790 -45.33 -14.50 -4.26
C THR A 790 -46.51 -13.58 -4.56
N GLY A 791 -47.70 -14.13 -4.70
CA GLY A 791 -48.89 -13.39 -5.13
C GLY A 791 -50.17 -13.79 -4.41
N ASN A 792 -51.14 -12.87 -4.41
CA ASN A 792 -52.46 -13.02 -3.78
C ASN A 792 -52.37 -13.38 -2.29
N VAL A 793 -51.67 -12.56 -1.52
CA VAL A 793 -51.51 -12.75 -0.08
C VAL A 793 -52.22 -11.66 0.71
N ALA A 794 -52.65 -11.99 1.92
CA ALA A 794 -53.25 -11.05 2.86
C ALA A 794 -52.49 -11.03 4.19
N ILE A 795 -52.42 -9.86 4.84
CA ILE A 795 -51.87 -9.74 6.21
C ILE A 795 -52.71 -10.60 7.16
N THR A 796 -52.03 -11.44 7.94
CA THR A 796 -52.63 -12.29 8.98
C THR A 796 -52.21 -11.88 10.38
N VAL A 797 -51.03 -11.28 10.53
CA VAL A 797 -50.51 -10.71 11.78
C VAL A 797 -49.81 -9.40 11.46
N VAL A 798 -50.17 -8.35 12.18
CA VAL A 798 -49.48 -7.05 12.17
C VAL A 798 -48.49 -7.08 13.32
N ASN A 799 -47.22 -6.72 13.07
CA ASN A 799 -46.13 -6.76 14.04
C ASN A 799 -45.95 -8.16 14.67
N ALA A 800 -45.22 -9.01 13.96
CA ALA A 800 -45.01 -10.41 14.32
C ALA A 800 -44.28 -10.62 15.67
N ASP A 801 -43.51 -9.62 16.12
CA ASP A 801 -42.67 -9.69 17.32
C ASP A 801 -43.21 -8.85 18.50
N ALA A 802 -44.44 -8.35 18.37
CA ALA A 802 -45.19 -7.64 19.38
C ALA A 802 -44.50 -6.36 19.92
N GLY A 803 -43.90 -6.41 21.13
CA GLY A 803 -43.42 -5.21 21.83
C GLY A 803 -42.13 -4.60 21.29
N GLY A 804 -41.40 -5.35 20.44
CA GLY A 804 -40.30 -4.83 19.62
C GLY A 804 -40.84 -4.63 18.22
N ASP A 805 -41.20 -3.40 17.89
CA ASP A 805 -41.69 -3.02 16.56
C ASP A 805 -40.50 -2.99 15.60
N TYR A 806 -40.20 -4.14 14.99
CA TYR A 806 -39.17 -4.26 13.94
C TYR A 806 -39.77 -4.08 12.55
N ASP A 807 -40.92 -3.39 12.44
CA ASP A 807 -41.50 -3.05 11.15
C ASP A 807 -41.79 -4.31 10.28
N GLU A 808 -42.23 -5.41 10.92
CA GLU A 808 -42.52 -6.70 10.25
C GLU A 808 -44.00 -7.10 10.29
N PHE A 809 -44.51 -7.74 9.24
CA PHE A 809 -45.84 -8.36 9.25
C PHE A 809 -45.85 -9.78 8.64
N VAL A 810 -46.87 -10.57 8.99
CA VAL A 810 -47.03 -11.93 8.49
C VAL A 810 -48.17 -11.98 7.48
N VAL A 811 -47.92 -12.58 6.32
CA VAL A 811 -48.94 -12.79 5.28
C VAL A 811 -49.48 -14.22 5.25
N THR A 812 -50.48 -14.45 4.40
CA THR A 812 -51.06 -15.76 4.12
C THR A 812 -49.97 -16.82 3.91
N GLY A 813 -50.11 -17.99 4.55
CA GLY A 813 -49.09 -19.04 4.54
C GLY A 813 -48.05 -18.92 5.66
N GLY A 814 -48.09 -17.89 6.49
CA GLY A 814 -47.16 -17.70 7.60
C GLY A 814 -45.81 -17.08 7.21
N LEU A 815 -45.68 -16.61 5.98
CA LEU A 815 -44.48 -15.93 5.49
C LEU A 815 -44.36 -14.54 6.14
N ARG A 816 -43.21 -14.23 6.72
CA ARG A 816 -42.88 -12.90 7.24
C ARG A 816 -42.40 -11.99 6.11
N ILE A 817 -42.80 -10.73 6.16
CA ILE A 817 -42.30 -9.64 5.32
C ILE A 817 -41.54 -8.68 6.23
N ASP A 818 -40.36 -8.28 5.81
CA ASP A 818 -39.38 -7.53 6.60
C ASP A 818 -38.72 -6.45 5.73
N ASP A 819 -38.28 -5.36 6.36
CA ASP A 819 -37.78 -4.16 5.70
C ASP A 819 -36.24 -4.02 5.75
N GLN A 820 -35.52 -5.13 5.99
CA GLN A 820 -34.05 -5.17 6.04
C GLN A 820 -33.35 -4.61 4.79
N CYS A 821 -33.99 -4.67 3.61
CA CYS A 821 -33.49 -4.04 2.39
C CYS A 821 -34.12 -2.66 2.11
N THR A 822 -35.10 -2.24 2.91
CA THR A 822 -35.93 -1.05 2.73
C THR A 822 -36.20 -0.35 4.06
N ASP A 823 -35.17 0.20 4.72
CA ASP A 823 -35.31 0.85 6.03
C ASP A 823 -36.04 2.22 5.92
N ALA A 824 -36.68 2.67 7.01
CA ALA A 824 -37.27 3.99 7.21
C ALA A 824 -36.36 5.18 6.80
N ILE A 825 -35.03 5.06 6.90
CA ILE A 825 -34.08 6.08 6.42
C ILE A 825 -34.20 6.32 4.90
N GLN A 826 -34.64 5.31 4.14
CA GLN A 826 -34.92 5.43 2.71
C GLN A 826 -36.38 5.81 2.40
N ASN A 827 -37.15 6.23 3.40
CA ASN A 827 -38.59 6.53 3.31
C ASN A 827 -39.42 5.31 2.84
N MET A 828 -38.98 4.13 3.26
CA MET A 828 -39.43 2.82 2.77
C MET A 828 -39.58 1.77 3.87
N GLY A 829 -39.51 2.16 5.15
CA GLY A 829 -39.79 1.29 6.28
C GLY A 829 -41.25 0.85 6.30
N LEU A 830 -41.48 -0.36 6.76
CA LEU A 830 -42.82 -0.94 6.87
C LEU A 830 -43.51 -0.38 8.12
N ASN A 831 -44.62 0.34 7.96
CA ASN A 831 -45.18 1.13 9.08
C ASN A 831 -46.08 0.34 10.05
N ASN A 832 -46.36 -0.94 9.78
CA ASN A 832 -47.31 -1.75 10.54
C ASN A 832 -48.73 -1.16 10.67
N GLU A 833 -49.14 -0.20 9.82
CA GLU A 833 -50.45 0.46 9.91
C GLU A 833 -51.52 -0.26 9.08
N CYS A 834 -51.12 -1.08 8.12
CA CYS A 834 -52.08 -1.85 7.32
C CYS A 834 -52.81 -2.91 8.17
N PRO A 835 -54.15 -2.89 8.21
CA PRO A 835 -54.91 -3.81 9.06
C PRO A 835 -54.81 -5.26 8.56
N ILE A 836 -55.01 -6.21 9.49
CA ILE A 836 -55.21 -7.63 9.17
C ILE A 836 -56.29 -7.76 8.08
N GLY A 837 -55.98 -8.54 7.03
CA GLY A 837 -56.82 -8.71 5.85
C GLY A 837 -56.44 -7.83 4.66
N SER A 838 -55.58 -6.83 4.82
CA SER A 838 -55.03 -6.05 3.69
C SER A 838 -54.36 -6.97 2.68
N THR A 839 -54.65 -6.79 1.40
CA THR A 839 -54.23 -7.70 0.33
C THR A 839 -53.17 -7.11 -0.60
N PHE A 840 -52.33 -8.00 -1.11
CA PHE A 840 -51.29 -7.72 -2.09
C PHE A 840 -51.44 -8.61 -3.31
N THR A 841 -51.39 -8.01 -4.49
CA THR A 841 -51.36 -8.72 -5.77
C THR A 841 -50.05 -9.49 -5.91
N SER A 842 -48.93 -8.86 -5.54
CA SER A 842 -47.65 -9.54 -5.42
C SER A 842 -46.70 -8.85 -4.46
N ILE A 843 -45.82 -9.64 -3.87
CA ILE A 843 -44.64 -9.18 -3.12
C ILE A 843 -43.43 -9.88 -3.72
N THR A 844 -42.45 -9.09 -4.16
CA THR A 844 -41.15 -9.55 -4.64
C THR A 844 -40.09 -9.16 -3.61
N GLY A 845 -39.03 -9.94 -3.49
CA GLY A 845 -37.96 -9.66 -2.54
C GLY A 845 -36.93 -10.78 -2.49
N VAL A 846 -35.85 -10.56 -1.76
CA VAL A 846 -34.91 -11.64 -1.45
C VAL A 846 -35.36 -12.35 -0.17
N LEU A 847 -35.28 -13.68 -0.16
CA LEU A 847 -35.64 -14.47 1.02
C LEU A 847 -34.45 -14.51 1.98
N GLY A 848 -34.50 -13.73 3.06
CA GLY A 848 -33.47 -13.72 4.10
C GLY A 848 -33.80 -14.67 5.25
N TYR A 849 -32.79 -14.98 6.06
CA TYR A 849 -32.95 -15.66 7.34
C TYR A 849 -32.33 -14.82 8.47
N THR A 850 -33.16 -14.41 9.42
CA THR A 850 -32.74 -13.64 10.60
C THR A 850 -33.63 -13.98 11.78
N PHE A 851 -33.05 -13.98 12.99
CA PHE A 851 -33.77 -14.23 14.25
C PHE A 851 -34.68 -15.47 14.19
N ASP A 852 -34.13 -16.59 13.73
CA ASP A 852 -34.79 -17.90 13.57
C ASP A 852 -35.99 -17.91 12.59
N ASN A 853 -36.10 -16.92 11.70
CA ASN A 853 -37.19 -16.80 10.76
C ASN A 853 -36.73 -16.58 9.32
N PHE A 854 -37.41 -17.24 8.38
CA PHE A 854 -37.35 -16.89 6.96
C PHE A 854 -38.29 -15.73 6.67
N LYS A 855 -37.75 -14.70 6.02
CA LYS A 855 -38.46 -13.44 5.76
C LYS A 855 -38.23 -13.00 4.32
N LEU A 856 -39.31 -12.62 3.66
CA LEU A 856 -39.22 -12.02 2.34
C LEU A 856 -38.97 -10.52 2.49
N THR A 857 -37.84 -10.05 1.97
CA THR A 857 -37.41 -8.65 2.09
C THR A 857 -37.56 -7.95 0.74
N PRO A 858 -38.58 -7.08 0.55
CA PRO A 858 -38.70 -6.27 -0.67
C PRO A 858 -37.45 -5.41 -0.85
N ARG A 859 -37.08 -5.09 -2.09
CA ARG A 859 -35.88 -4.27 -2.36
C ARG A 859 -36.24 -2.83 -2.59
N ASN A 860 -37.46 -2.58 -3.06
CA ASN A 860 -38.02 -1.25 -3.20
C ASN A 860 -39.56 -1.24 -3.22
N LYS A 861 -40.17 -0.05 -3.20
CA LYS A 861 -41.64 0.08 -3.20
C LYS A 861 -42.33 -0.62 -4.37
N SER A 862 -41.67 -0.69 -5.53
CA SER A 862 -42.26 -1.34 -6.71
C SER A 862 -42.32 -2.87 -6.60
N ASP A 863 -41.58 -3.46 -5.67
CA ASP A 863 -41.65 -4.90 -5.38
C ASP A 863 -42.95 -5.26 -4.62
N VAL A 864 -43.66 -4.30 -4.02
CA VAL A 864 -44.92 -4.53 -3.30
C VAL A 864 -46.10 -3.93 -4.06
N VAL A 865 -46.94 -4.78 -4.63
CA VAL A 865 -48.14 -4.36 -5.36
C VAL A 865 -49.37 -4.57 -4.47
N PHE A 866 -49.71 -3.56 -3.69
CA PHE A 866 -50.86 -3.57 -2.78
C PHE A 866 -52.19 -3.24 -3.49
N VAL A 867 -53.30 -3.60 -2.85
CA VAL A 867 -54.66 -3.31 -3.38
C VAL A 867 -55.31 -2.14 -2.65
N GLU A 868 -55.38 -2.20 -1.31
CA GLU A 868 -56.18 -1.26 -0.51
C GLU A 868 -55.35 -0.42 0.48
N CYS A 869 -54.17 -0.90 0.88
CA CYS A 869 -53.32 -0.25 1.88
C CYS A 869 -51.85 -0.29 1.46
N ASP A 870 -51.20 0.88 1.43
CA ASP A 870 -49.77 1.03 1.16
C ASP A 870 -49.00 0.80 2.47
N PRO A 871 -48.18 -0.26 2.60
CA PRO A 871 -47.48 -0.56 3.85
C PRO A 871 -46.29 0.37 4.13
N PHE A 872 -45.99 1.31 3.22
CA PHE A 872 -44.91 2.28 3.36
C PHE A 872 -45.41 3.70 3.68
N VAL A 873 -46.72 3.90 3.82
CA VAL A 873 -47.33 5.22 4.02
C VAL A 873 -48.34 5.15 5.17
N PRO A 874 -48.18 5.97 6.24
CA PRO A 874 -49.15 6.10 7.32
C PRO A 874 -50.54 6.57 6.84
#